data_AF-A0A0G1LLG5-F1
#
_entry.id   AF-A0A0G1LLG5-F1
#
_cell.length_a   1.000
_cell.length_b   1.000
_cell.length_c   1.000
_cell.angle_alpha   90.00
_cell.angle_beta   90.00
_cell.angle_gamma   90.00
#
_symmetry.space_group_name_H-M   'P 1'
#
loop_
_entity.id
_entity.type
_entity.pdbx_description
1 polymer ?
#
loop_
_entity_poly.entity_id
_entity_poly.type
_entity_poly.pdbx_seq_one_letter_code
_entity_poly.pdbx_strand_id
1 'polypeptide(L)'
;MYLKSIELSGFKSFAKKNTFEFNSPISAIVGPNGSGKSNVAEAFRFVLGEQSIKSMRGKRGEDLIWNGSTDSPRAGRANVKVIFNNEDKVFDIDFPEVVIERTVHRDGLNDYFINGSSVRLKDILELLARAHIGAFGHHIISQGEADKILSASPKDRKSMVEDALGLRLYQYKRLESERKLNKTFENITQVEALRKEIAPHLKFLKKQVEKLEKTEEQRQALLLLAKEYFKREENYISISRQKLVNEKEPLKKELENLAKESKEAKKLLELESGLSTVQKEKDDLTREIGKIDGFIIAEERIIDNEKKLSASDELKTVRLKEVEGLYEDIKNLQDLKMVKDKIESFITERKHATNSELISEAHARIKELKKQQADFEEKLIIIKKKEYEISEAEKAVFRTKSLENELGSKLNLLKSREDSLSLIEEELRRELQEIGHLVGSVVFKFEHGGDASVPVSREEQEASKRNIQKLKIRLEDSSISGMEEVAKEYKDTSERDEFLARELLDLEKSAQTLAELIKELETRLAVEFSSGLENINKEFGKLFVSMFGGGEASLILTKEVSRKQTEFEDVEEGMPSEALAEEGLDIKVNLPKKKIRGLVMLSGGERALTSIALIFAVSQVNPPPFIILDETDAALDESNSKKYGDLVEILSKHSQLILITHNRETMSRAGVIYGVTMGSNGISKLLSISFDEAVEAAK
;
A
#
# COMPACT_ATOMS: atom_id res chain seq x y z
N MET A 1 -36.16 -3.43 53.25
CA MET A 1 -35.22 -2.30 53.40
C MET A 1 -35.90 -1.26 54.25
N TYR A 2 -35.28 -0.81 55.34
CA TYR A 2 -35.80 0.31 56.15
C TYR A 2 -34.70 1.33 56.40
N LEU A 3 -35.10 2.58 56.60
CA LEU A 3 -34.20 3.67 56.95
C LEU A 3 -33.82 3.51 58.42
N LYS A 4 -32.52 3.36 58.69
CA LYS A 4 -32.03 3.12 60.06
C LYS A 4 -31.80 4.43 60.78
N SER A 5 -31.06 5.37 60.17
CA SER A 5 -30.78 6.67 60.78
C SER A 5 -30.37 7.73 59.78
N ILE A 6 -30.48 9.00 60.20
CA ILE A 6 -29.85 10.15 59.54
C ILE A 6 -28.98 10.89 60.56
N GLU A 7 -27.74 11.20 60.15
CA GLU A 7 -26.81 12.03 60.90
C GLU A 7 -26.62 13.37 60.19
N LEU A 8 -26.76 14.47 60.94
CA LEU A 8 -26.56 15.83 60.43
C LEU A 8 -25.44 16.49 61.23
N SER A 9 -24.49 17.11 60.53
CA SER A 9 -23.39 17.84 61.15
C SER A 9 -23.05 19.10 60.37
N GLY A 10 -23.18 20.25 61.03
CA GLY A 10 -22.92 21.56 60.40
C GLY A 10 -23.96 21.94 59.33
N PHE A 11 -25.07 21.23 59.24
CA PHE A 11 -26.12 21.44 58.24
C PHE A 11 -27.20 22.39 58.77
N LYS A 12 -27.36 23.55 58.13
CA LYS A 12 -28.28 24.62 58.55
C LYS A 12 -28.21 24.83 60.07
N SER A 13 -29.34 24.74 60.78
CA SER A 13 -29.43 24.97 62.23
C SER A 13 -28.78 23.87 63.09
N PHE A 14 -28.39 22.74 62.51
CA PHE A 14 -27.72 21.63 63.20
C PHE A 14 -26.20 21.83 63.21
N ALA A 15 -25.72 22.78 64.02
CA ALA A 15 -24.30 23.12 64.12
C ALA A 15 -23.42 21.97 64.63
N LYS A 16 -23.95 21.16 65.56
CA LYS A 16 -23.28 19.97 66.12
C LYS A 16 -23.87 18.69 65.50
N LYS A 17 -23.13 17.58 65.62
CA LYS A 17 -23.61 16.26 65.19
C LYS A 17 -24.89 15.89 65.94
N ASN A 18 -25.97 15.64 65.21
CA ASN A 18 -27.23 15.09 65.71
C ASN A 18 -27.61 13.87 64.89
N THR A 19 -28.09 12.82 65.55
CA THR A 19 -28.50 11.56 64.92
C THR A 19 -29.97 11.31 65.25
N PHE A 20 -30.77 11.00 64.23
CA PHE A 20 -32.16 10.54 64.36
C PHE A 20 -32.20 9.06 63.99
N GLU A 21 -32.75 8.22 64.87
CA GLU A 21 -32.86 6.77 64.65
C GLU A 21 -34.32 6.39 64.36
N PHE A 22 -34.59 5.73 63.24
CA PHE A 22 -35.96 5.42 62.85
C PHE A 22 -36.25 3.95 63.10
N ASN A 23 -36.58 3.62 64.36
CA ASN A 23 -36.84 2.25 64.81
C ASN A 23 -38.35 1.91 64.87
N SER A 24 -39.21 2.83 64.46
CA SER A 24 -40.67 2.69 64.44
C SER A 24 -41.21 2.84 63.01
N PRO A 25 -42.31 2.14 62.64
CA PRO A 25 -43.02 2.36 61.38
C PRO A 25 -43.47 3.80 61.18
N ILE A 26 -43.80 4.50 62.26
CA ILE A 26 -44.17 5.92 62.24
C ILE A 26 -43.30 6.66 63.26
N SER A 27 -42.52 7.63 62.78
CA SER A 27 -41.70 8.53 63.59
C SER A 27 -42.16 9.96 63.38
N ALA A 28 -42.41 10.71 64.45
CA ALA A 28 -42.78 12.12 64.36
C ALA A 28 -41.61 13.02 64.78
N ILE A 29 -41.42 14.14 64.09
CA ILE A 29 -40.47 15.20 64.40
C ILE A 29 -41.29 16.45 64.71
N VAL A 30 -41.19 16.93 65.94
CA VAL A 30 -42.07 17.95 66.51
C VAL A 30 -41.26 19.08 67.13
N GLY A 31 -41.89 20.22 67.40
CA GLY A 31 -41.21 21.38 67.98
C GLY A 31 -41.83 22.71 67.56
N PRO A 32 -41.41 23.83 68.16
CA PRO A 32 -41.94 25.16 67.83
C PRO A 32 -41.52 25.63 66.44
N ASN A 33 -42.24 26.62 65.88
CA ASN A 33 -41.89 27.18 64.58
C ASN A 33 -40.50 27.80 64.61
N GLY A 34 -39.73 27.59 63.52
CA GLY A 34 -38.34 28.04 63.44
C GLY A 34 -37.32 27.17 64.20
N SER A 35 -37.73 26.08 64.86
CA SER A 35 -36.78 25.23 65.60
C SER A 35 -35.84 24.39 64.73
N GLY A 36 -36.09 24.32 63.41
CA GLY A 36 -35.29 23.56 62.44
C GLY A 36 -35.86 22.20 62.06
N LYS A 37 -37.13 21.90 62.38
CA LYS A 37 -37.79 20.62 62.03
C LYS A 37 -37.71 20.31 60.53
N SER A 38 -38.17 21.25 59.70
CA SER A 38 -38.17 21.10 58.24
C SER A 38 -36.75 21.11 57.63
N ASN A 39 -35.71 21.49 58.39
CA ASN A 39 -34.33 21.32 57.93
C ASN A 39 -33.93 19.83 57.88
N VAL A 40 -34.63 18.95 58.63
CA VAL A 40 -34.42 17.50 58.55
C VAL A 40 -34.91 16.94 57.22
N ALA A 41 -36.10 17.33 56.76
CA ALA A 41 -36.59 16.95 55.42
C ALA A 41 -35.67 17.45 54.31
N GLU A 42 -35.12 18.66 54.43
CA GLU A 42 -34.13 19.18 53.49
C GLU A 42 -32.81 18.42 53.52
N ALA A 43 -32.38 17.93 54.69
CA ALA A 43 -31.19 17.10 54.80
C ALA A 43 -31.36 15.79 54.05
N PHE A 44 -32.55 15.17 54.10
CA PHE A 44 -32.89 14.03 53.25
C PHE A 44 -32.85 14.39 51.77
N ARG A 45 -33.46 15.51 51.34
CA ARG A 45 -33.36 15.96 49.93
C ARG A 45 -31.91 16.12 49.50
N PHE A 46 -31.11 16.76 50.35
CA PHE A 46 -29.70 17.03 50.09
C PHE A 46 -28.91 15.74 49.85
N VAL A 47 -28.96 14.78 50.78
CA VAL A 47 -28.20 13.53 50.67
C VAL A 47 -28.72 12.59 49.58
N LEU A 48 -30.02 12.62 49.28
CA LEU A 48 -30.64 11.81 48.21
C LEU A 48 -30.44 12.39 46.79
N GLY A 49 -29.63 13.43 46.65
CA GLY A 49 -29.16 13.92 45.35
C GLY A 49 -29.98 15.07 44.75
N GLU A 50 -30.81 15.77 45.52
CA GLU A 50 -31.46 17.01 45.07
C GLU A 50 -30.40 18.05 44.68
N GLN A 51 -30.53 18.60 43.48
CA GLN A 51 -29.61 19.61 42.93
C GLN A 51 -30.17 21.03 43.09
N SER A 52 -31.50 21.17 43.16
CA SER A 52 -32.14 22.47 43.28
C SER A 52 -31.97 23.04 44.69
N ILE A 53 -31.04 23.98 44.84
CA ILE A 53 -30.83 24.69 46.11
C ILE A 53 -32.09 25.46 46.54
N LYS A 54 -32.90 25.91 45.57
CA LYS A 54 -34.20 26.55 45.82
C LYS A 54 -35.20 25.58 46.46
N SER A 55 -35.19 24.30 46.07
CA SER A 55 -36.01 23.23 46.68
C SER A 55 -35.68 23.02 48.16
N MET A 56 -34.42 23.27 48.54
CA MET A 56 -33.92 23.21 49.91
C MET A 56 -33.94 24.58 50.62
N ARG A 57 -34.80 25.52 50.18
CA ARG A 57 -34.94 26.88 50.75
C ARG A 57 -33.61 27.64 50.92
N GLY A 58 -32.68 27.48 49.99
CA GLY A 58 -31.42 28.24 49.92
C GLY A 58 -31.30 29.05 48.63
N LYS A 59 -30.32 29.96 48.58
CA LYS A 59 -29.92 30.68 47.34
C LYS A 59 -28.57 30.19 46.81
N ARG A 60 -27.65 29.82 47.70
CA ARG A 60 -26.31 29.30 47.38
C ARG A 60 -26.03 28.03 48.17
N GLY A 61 -25.06 27.22 47.72
CA GLY A 61 -24.66 25.98 48.41
C GLY A 61 -24.18 26.25 49.85
N GLU A 62 -23.53 27.40 50.07
CA GLU A 62 -23.10 27.88 51.38
C GLU A 62 -24.26 28.06 52.38
N ASP A 63 -25.48 28.34 51.93
CA ASP A 63 -26.65 28.55 52.81
C ASP A 63 -27.09 27.26 53.50
N LEU A 64 -26.64 26.11 53.01
CA LEU A 64 -26.86 24.80 53.64
C LEU A 64 -25.88 24.57 54.80
N ILE A 65 -24.83 25.39 54.93
CA ILE A 65 -23.80 25.28 55.95
C ILE A 65 -24.13 26.20 57.13
N TRP A 66 -23.93 25.70 58.34
CA TRP A 66 -24.10 26.50 59.56
C TRP A 66 -23.26 27.79 59.50
N ASN A 67 -23.95 28.93 59.53
CA ASN A 67 -23.33 30.24 59.33
C ASN A 67 -22.89 30.95 60.63
N GLY A 68 -22.83 30.21 61.74
CA GLY A 68 -22.39 30.71 63.03
C GLY A 68 -23.50 31.38 63.84
N SER A 69 -23.28 31.48 65.14
CA SER A 69 -24.07 32.25 66.11
C SER A 69 -23.12 33.03 67.03
N THR A 70 -23.65 33.82 67.97
CA THR A 70 -22.82 34.55 68.97
C THR A 70 -21.87 33.61 69.72
N ASP A 71 -22.33 32.40 70.01
CA ASP A 71 -21.63 31.43 70.87
C ASP A 71 -21.04 30.24 70.09
N SER A 72 -21.12 30.23 68.76
CA SER A 72 -20.60 29.13 67.93
C SER A 72 -20.01 29.65 66.62
N PRO A 73 -18.76 29.28 66.28
CA PRO A 73 -18.15 29.70 65.03
C PRO A 73 -18.90 29.14 63.83
N ARG A 74 -18.66 29.77 62.68
CA ARG A 74 -19.08 29.30 61.36
C ARG A 74 -18.49 27.92 61.07
N ALA A 75 -19.31 27.02 60.53
CA ALA A 75 -18.80 25.74 60.02
C ALA A 75 -18.14 25.94 58.65
N GLY A 76 -17.05 25.20 58.39
CA GLY A 76 -16.38 25.18 57.08
C GLY A 76 -17.04 24.25 56.06
N ARG A 77 -17.80 23.26 56.53
CA ARG A 77 -18.53 22.27 55.74
C ARG A 77 -19.79 21.81 56.45
N ALA A 78 -20.76 21.31 55.68
CA ALA A 78 -21.91 20.59 56.19
C ALA A 78 -21.91 19.17 55.64
N ASN A 79 -22.27 18.22 56.49
CA ASN A 79 -22.31 16.80 56.16
C ASN A 79 -23.65 16.22 56.60
N VAL A 80 -24.26 15.46 55.68
CA VAL A 80 -25.44 14.66 55.96
C VAL A 80 -25.16 13.24 55.54
N LYS A 81 -25.41 12.29 56.45
CA LYS A 81 -25.20 10.87 56.25
C LYS A 81 -26.49 10.12 56.56
N VAL A 82 -26.93 9.28 55.62
CA VAL A 82 -28.11 8.42 55.78
C VAL A 82 -27.67 6.96 55.74
N ILE A 83 -28.22 6.17 56.66
CA ILE A 83 -27.92 4.76 56.80
C ILE A 83 -29.19 3.95 56.53
N PHE A 84 -29.10 3.04 55.58
CA PHE A 84 -30.16 2.11 55.22
C PHE A 84 -29.79 0.67 55.61
N ASN A 85 -30.77 -0.09 56.10
CA ASN A 85 -30.64 -1.54 56.20
C ASN A 85 -30.85 -2.17 54.81
N ASN A 86 -29.89 -2.96 54.35
CA ASN A 86 -29.87 -3.63 53.05
C ASN A 86 -29.85 -5.17 53.16
N GLU A 87 -30.40 -5.75 54.24
CA GLU A 87 -30.52 -7.21 54.38
C GLU A 87 -31.32 -7.84 53.25
N ASP A 88 -32.36 -7.15 52.78
CA ASP A 88 -33.20 -7.57 51.65
C ASP A 88 -32.53 -7.38 50.28
N LYS A 89 -31.26 -6.90 50.24
CA LYS A 89 -30.48 -6.61 49.03
C LYS A 89 -31.24 -5.77 47.98
N VAL A 90 -32.01 -4.79 48.44
CA VAL A 90 -32.71 -3.84 47.56
C VAL A 90 -31.71 -2.96 46.82
N PHE A 91 -30.63 -2.57 47.49
CA PHE A 91 -29.45 -2.03 46.83
C PHE A 91 -28.57 -3.18 46.33
N ASP A 92 -28.15 -3.09 45.06
CA ASP A 92 -27.23 -4.01 44.38
C ASP A 92 -25.78 -3.83 44.90
N ILE A 93 -25.61 -3.99 46.21
CA ILE A 93 -24.39 -3.78 46.98
C ILE A 93 -24.31 -4.90 48.00
N ASP A 94 -23.21 -5.65 48.02
CA ASP A 94 -22.95 -6.76 48.95
C ASP A 94 -22.54 -6.29 50.35
N PHE A 95 -23.28 -5.34 50.91
CA PHE A 95 -23.13 -4.88 52.28
C PHE A 95 -24.49 -4.93 52.99
N PRO A 96 -24.54 -5.36 54.27
CA PRO A 96 -25.77 -5.42 55.04
C PRO A 96 -26.32 -4.02 55.37
N GLU A 97 -25.47 -2.99 55.33
CA GLU A 97 -25.85 -1.59 55.48
C GLU A 97 -25.30 -0.77 54.32
N VAL A 98 -26.13 0.15 53.83
CA VAL A 98 -25.76 1.11 52.79
C VAL A 98 -25.78 2.51 53.40
N VAL A 99 -24.63 3.15 53.37
CA VAL A 99 -24.37 4.48 53.89
C VAL A 99 -24.21 5.42 52.72
N ILE A 100 -25.09 6.40 52.60
CA ILE A 100 -24.99 7.48 51.62
C ILE A 100 -24.67 8.76 52.36
N GLU A 101 -23.60 9.43 51.95
CA GLU A 101 -23.11 10.64 52.60
C GLU A 101 -22.83 11.72 51.55
N ARG A 102 -23.28 12.94 51.84
CA ARG A 102 -23.01 14.12 51.03
C ARG A 102 -22.40 15.20 51.91
N THR A 103 -21.28 15.75 51.46
CA THR A 103 -20.61 16.87 52.12
C THR A 103 -20.59 18.08 51.20
N VAL A 104 -21.02 19.24 51.67
CA VAL A 104 -20.88 20.52 50.95
C VAL A 104 -19.90 21.43 51.67
N HIS A 105 -19.01 22.03 50.89
CA HIS A 105 -18.00 22.97 51.35
C HIS A 105 -18.38 24.42 51.00
N ARG A 106 -17.72 25.38 51.64
CA ARG A 106 -18.02 26.81 51.41
C ARG A 106 -17.69 27.33 50.01
N ASP A 107 -16.84 26.63 49.26
CA ASP A 107 -16.58 26.92 47.85
C ASP A 107 -17.73 26.44 46.92
N GLY A 108 -18.73 25.76 47.45
CA GLY A 108 -19.86 25.20 46.72
C GLY A 108 -19.59 23.81 46.14
N LEU A 109 -18.40 23.24 46.33
CA LEU A 109 -18.11 21.86 45.94
C LEU A 109 -18.88 20.89 46.82
N ASN A 110 -19.35 19.81 46.18
CA ASN A 110 -20.10 18.74 46.83
C ASN A 110 -19.35 17.42 46.65
N ASP A 111 -19.01 16.78 47.76
CA ASP A 111 -18.43 15.44 47.79
C ASP A 111 -19.52 14.41 48.11
N TYR A 112 -19.46 13.28 47.43
CA TYR A 112 -20.44 12.21 47.52
C TYR A 112 -19.76 10.90 47.89
N PHE A 113 -20.32 10.18 48.85
CA PHE A 113 -19.76 8.93 49.34
C PHE A 113 -20.84 7.84 49.45
N ILE A 114 -20.47 6.62 49.07
CA ILE A 114 -21.22 5.39 49.35
C ILE A 114 -20.32 4.47 50.16
N ASN A 115 -20.74 4.06 51.36
CA ASN A 115 -19.95 3.24 52.28
C ASN A 115 -18.51 3.77 52.50
N GLY A 116 -18.35 5.10 52.53
CA GLY A 116 -17.07 5.78 52.70
C GLY A 116 -16.21 5.91 51.43
N SER A 117 -16.60 5.30 50.31
CA SER A 117 -15.92 5.44 49.02
C SER A 117 -16.43 6.65 48.25
N SER A 118 -15.53 7.47 47.68
CA SER A 118 -15.90 8.64 46.89
C SER A 118 -16.52 8.21 45.56
N VAL A 119 -17.69 8.77 45.22
CA VAL A 119 -18.46 8.45 44.00
C VAL A 119 -18.95 9.72 43.31
N ARG A 120 -19.54 9.59 42.11
CA ARG A 120 -20.21 10.72 41.43
C ARG A 120 -21.68 10.74 41.83
N LEU A 121 -22.31 11.92 41.73
CA LEU A 121 -23.76 12.07 41.92
C LEU A 121 -24.58 11.12 41.03
N LYS A 122 -24.10 10.86 39.80
CA LYS A 122 -24.74 9.91 38.88
C LYS A 122 -24.86 8.51 39.50
N ASP A 123 -23.83 8.06 40.20
CA ASP A 123 -23.77 6.73 40.80
C ASP A 123 -24.75 6.63 41.99
N ILE A 124 -24.88 7.70 42.80
CA ILE A 124 -25.91 7.79 43.84
C ILE A 124 -27.32 7.76 43.22
N LEU A 125 -27.56 8.53 42.16
CA LEU A 125 -28.87 8.55 41.50
C LEU A 125 -29.23 7.20 40.88
N GLU A 126 -28.27 6.48 40.30
CA GLU A 126 -28.50 5.13 39.77
C GLU A 126 -28.79 4.12 40.89
N LEU A 127 -28.03 4.17 41.99
CA LEU A 127 -28.26 3.33 43.16
C LEU A 127 -29.65 3.54 43.76
N LEU A 128 -30.03 4.81 43.96
CA LEU A 128 -31.33 5.17 44.51
C LEU A 128 -32.47 4.81 43.56
N ALA A 129 -32.31 5.03 42.25
CA ALA A 129 -33.34 4.72 41.26
C ALA A 129 -33.73 3.24 41.24
N ARG A 130 -32.78 2.33 41.49
CA ARG A 130 -33.06 0.88 41.63
C ARG A 130 -33.86 0.56 42.89
N ALA A 131 -33.65 1.31 43.97
CA ALA A 131 -34.41 1.20 45.21
C ALA A 131 -35.73 2.01 45.20
N HIS A 132 -36.14 2.54 44.04
CA HIS A 132 -37.30 3.42 43.88
C HIS A 132 -37.24 4.70 44.74
N ILE A 133 -36.04 5.15 45.09
CA ILE A 133 -35.78 6.43 45.76
C ILE A 133 -35.21 7.36 44.68
N GLY A 134 -35.76 8.56 44.45
CA GLY A 134 -35.30 9.36 43.29
C GLY A 134 -35.71 10.81 43.28
N ALA A 135 -35.01 11.63 42.47
CA ALA A 135 -35.03 13.09 42.47
C ALA A 135 -36.40 13.77 42.21
N PHE A 136 -37.41 13.05 41.71
CA PHE A 136 -38.80 13.56 41.59
C PHE A 136 -39.76 12.99 42.65
N GLY A 137 -39.24 12.63 43.83
CA GLY A 137 -39.78 13.20 45.06
C GLY A 137 -41.21 12.85 45.46
N HIS A 138 -41.68 11.60 45.28
CA HIS A 138 -42.90 11.15 45.99
C HIS A 138 -42.63 10.64 47.41
N HIS A 139 -41.35 10.57 47.79
CA HIS A 139 -40.88 10.11 49.10
C HIS A 139 -40.66 11.27 50.09
N ILE A 140 -40.66 12.53 49.65
CA ILE A 140 -40.60 13.70 50.54
C ILE A 140 -41.63 14.71 50.08
N ILE A 141 -42.73 14.80 50.81
CA ILE A 141 -43.86 15.66 50.50
C ILE A 141 -43.82 16.84 51.47
N SER A 142 -43.42 18.02 51.00
CA SER A 142 -43.44 19.24 51.82
C SER A 142 -44.72 20.05 51.62
N GLN A 143 -44.94 21.00 52.53
CA GLN A 143 -45.95 22.04 52.39
C GLN A 143 -45.80 22.76 51.02
N GLY A 144 -46.89 22.81 50.24
CA GLY A 144 -46.93 23.35 48.87
C GLY A 144 -46.60 22.34 47.76
N GLU A 145 -45.85 21.27 48.04
CA GLU A 145 -45.63 20.18 47.08
C GLU A 145 -46.80 19.21 47.03
N ALA A 146 -47.57 19.09 48.12
CA ALA A 146 -48.84 18.37 48.11
C ALA A 146 -49.72 18.85 46.93
N ASP A 147 -49.86 20.17 46.73
CA ASP A 147 -50.65 20.73 45.63
C ASP A 147 -49.99 20.68 44.25
N LYS A 148 -48.70 20.28 44.17
CA LYS A 148 -47.92 20.28 42.92
C LYS A 148 -48.47 19.28 41.91
N ILE A 149 -48.88 18.09 42.36
CA ILE A 149 -49.44 17.06 41.47
C ILE A 149 -50.77 17.50 40.84
N LEU A 150 -51.59 18.26 41.58
CA LEU A 150 -52.87 18.78 41.08
C LEU A 150 -52.71 20.01 40.18
N SER A 151 -51.69 20.84 40.43
CA SER A 151 -51.41 22.07 39.68
C SER A 151 -50.47 21.88 38.48
N ALA A 152 -49.81 20.72 38.39
CA ALA A 152 -48.96 20.36 37.26
C ALA A 152 -49.73 20.30 35.93
N SER A 153 -49.02 20.52 34.81
CA SER A 153 -49.58 20.31 33.48
C SER A 153 -49.93 18.82 33.28
N PRO A 154 -50.88 18.45 32.40
CA PRO A 154 -51.19 17.05 32.13
C PRO A 154 -49.96 16.22 31.74
N LYS A 155 -49.02 16.81 30.99
CA LYS A 155 -47.74 16.18 30.65
C LYS A 155 -46.87 15.91 31.87
N ASP A 156 -46.70 16.91 32.73
CA ASP A 156 -45.90 16.77 33.95
C ASP A 156 -46.53 15.75 34.91
N ARG A 157 -47.86 15.72 34.99
CA ARG A 157 -48.58 14.69 35.77
C ARG A 157 -48.31 13.29 35.25
N LYS A 158 -48.32 13.09 33.93
CA LYS A 158 -47.95 11.80 33.31
C LYS A 158 -46.53 11.41 33.71
N SER A 159 -45.57 12.32 33.57
CA SER A 159 -44.17 12.06 33.98
C SER A 159 -44.06 11.72 35.48
N MET A 160 -44.79 12.42 36.34
CA MET A 160 -44.80 12.12 37.79
C MET A 160 -45.34 10.72 38.10
N VAL A 161 -46.37 10.28 37.39
CA VAL A 161 -46.95 8.94 37.55
C VAL A 161 -46.04 7.85 36.97
N GLU A 162 -45.44 8.08 35.80
CA GLU A 162 -44.44 7.18 35.21
C GLU A 162 -43.23 6.97 36.13
N ASP A 163 -42.76 8.04 36.75
CA ASP A 163 -41.65 7.99 37.70
C ASP A 163 -42.02 7.19 38.96
N ALA A 164 -43.23 7.35 39.47
CA ALA A 164 -43.71 6.59 40.63
C ALA A 164 -43.88 5.09 40.33
N LEU A 165 -44.32 4.75 39.12
CA LEU A 165 -44.39 3.36 38.65
C LEU A 165 -43.00 2.75 38.39
N GLY A 166 -41.91 3.52 38.59
CA GLY A 166 -40.54 3.03 38.36
C GLY A 166 -40.15 2.96 36.88
N LEU A 167 -40.92 3.57 35.99
CA LEU A 167 -40.72 3.46 34.54
C LEU A 167 -39.58 4.35 34.01
N ARG A 168 -39.11 5.29 34.84
CA ARG A 168 -38.01 6.21 34.51
C ARG A 168 -36.75 5.49 34.02
N LEU A 169 -36.41 4.35 34.62
CA LEU A 169 -35.22 3.58 34.22
C LEU A 169 -35.34 3.07 32.78
N TYR A 170 -36.50 2.55 32.41
CA TYR A 170 -36.77 2.11 31.05
C TYR A 170 -36.80 3.28 30.06
N GLN A 171 -37.36 4.42 30.45
CA GLN A 171 -37.30 5.66 29.64
C GLN A 171 -35.86 6.13 29.42
N TYR A 172 -35.02 6.11 30.47
CA TYR A 172 -33.62 6.46 30.36
C TYR A 172 -32.87 5.52 29.43
N LYS A 173 -33.05 4.20 29.59
CA LYS A 173 -32.45 3.18 28.72
C LYS A 173 -32.90 3.33 27.27
N ARG A 174 -34.18 3.66 27.03
CA ARG A 174 -34.70 3.94 25.69
C ARG A 174 -33.99 5.14 25.07
N LEU A 175 -33.95 6.27 25.78
CA LEU A 175 -33.33 7.51 25.30
C LEU A 175 -31.80 7.37 25.10
N GLU A 176 -31.13 6.58 25.95
CA GLU A 176 -29.73 6.21 25.74
C GLU A 176 -29.54 5.36 24.49
N SER A 177 -30.42 4.39 24.26
CA SER A 177 -30.38 3.52 23.08
C SER A 177 -30.68 4.29 21.79
N GLU A 178 -31.62 5.23 21.81
CA GLU A 178 -31.90 6.16 20.71
C GLU A 178 -30.65 7.01 20.36
N ARG A 179 -29.97 7.55 21.38
CA ARG A 179 -28.72 8.31 21.17
C ARG A 179 -27.63 7.44 20.56
N LYS A 180 -27.47 6.19 21.04
CA LYS A 180 -26.51 5.23 20.47
C LYS A 180 -26.86 4.90 19.03
N LEU A 181 -28.13 4.68 18.72
CA LEU A 181 -28.62 4.39 17.38
C LEU A 181 -28.32 5.52 16.40
N ASN A 182 -28.62 6.78 16.78
CA ASN A 182 -28.31 7.94 15.96
C ASN A 182 -26.80 8.06 15.67
N LYS A 183 -25.97 7.84 16.69
CA LYS A 183 -24.51 7.83 16.52
C LYS A 183 -24.04 6.70 15.60
N THR A 184 -24.66 5.52 15.69
CA THR A 184 -24.37 4.40 14.77
C THR A 184 -24.72 4.76 13.33
N PHE A 185 -25.86 5.42 13.09
CA PHE A 185 -26.21 5.89 11.75
C PHE A 185 -25.20 6.92 11.22
N GLU A 186 -24.77 7.87 12.04
CA GLU A 186 -23.70 8.81 11.67
C GLU A 186 -22.41 8.05 11.27
N ASN A 187 -21.99 7.07 12.06
CA ASN A 187 -20.82 6.23 11.74
C ASN A 187 -20.99 5.46 10.42
N ILE A 188 -22.16 4.88 10.16
CA ILE A 188 -22.44 4.17 8.90
C ILE A 188 -22.26 5.13 7.72
N THR A 189 -22.84 6.34 7.80
CA THR A 189 -22.72 7.33 6.71
C THR A 189 -21.27 7.76 6.46
N GLN A 190 -20.46 7.87 7.52
CA GLN A 190 -19.03 8.19 7.41
C GLN A 190 -18.25 7.05 6.74
N VAL A 191 -18.49 5.79 7.14
CA VAL A 191 -17.84 4.62 6.53
C VAL A 191 -18.23 4.48 5.06
N GLU A 192 -19.50 4.69 4.71
CA GLU A 192 -19.96 4.68 3.32
C GLU A 192 -19.26 5.75 2.47
N ALA A 193 -19.09 6.97 3.01
CA ALA A 193 -18.38 8.04 2.33
C ALA A 193 -16.91 7.69 2.06
N LEU A 194 -16.22 7.13 3.06
CA LEU A 194 -14.83 6.67 2.92
C LEU A 194 -14.70 5.57 1.85
N ARG A 195 -15.64 4.62 1.81
CA ARG A 195 -15.64 3.57 0.77
C ARG A 195 -15.88 4.15 -0.63
N LYS A 196 -16.78 5.13 -0.76
CA LYS A 196 -17.02 5.84 -2.03
C LYS A 196 -15.78 6.62 -2.49
N GLU A 197 -15.00 7.17 -1.56
CA GLU A 197 -13.75 7.86 -1.85
C GLU A 197 -12.63 6.90 -2.31
N ILE A 198 -12.51 5.72 -1.66
CA ILE A 198 -11.49 4.72 -1.97
C ILE A 198 -11.78 3.99 -3.30
N ALA A 199 -13.06 3.77 -3.63
CA ALA A 199 -13.48 3.01 -4.81
C ALA A 199 -12.81 3.42 -6.15
N PRO A 200 -12.75 4.71 -6.55
CA PRO A 200 -12.07 5.12 -7.78
C PRO A 200 -10.55 4.85 -7.73
N HIS A 201 -9.91 5.06 -6.59
CA HIS A 201 -8.48 4.81 -6.39
C HIS A 201 -8.17 3.32 -6.53
N LEU A 202 -8.97 2.46 -5.88
CA LEU A 202 -8.83 1.01 -5.95
C LEU A 202 -9.04 0.49 -7.38
N LYS A 203 -10.01 1.05 -8.13
CA LYS A 203 -10.24 0.70 -9.55
C LYS A 203 -9.06 1.12 -10.43
N PHE A 204 -8.42 2.25 -10.15
CA PHE A 204 -7.23 2.70 -10.86
C PHE A 204 -6.04 1.78 -10.57
N LEU A 205 -5.75 1.51 -9.29
CA LEU A 205 -4.69 0.60 -8.87
C LEU A 205 -4.87 -0.80 -9.45
N LYS A 206 -6.10 -1.34 -9.45
CA LYS A 206 -6.42 -2.64 -10.06
C LYS A 206 -5.99 -2.71 -11.53
N LYS A 207 -6.31 -1.67 -12.31
CA LYS A 207 -5.91 -1.61 -13.73
C LYS A 207 -4.39 -1.55 -13.90
N GLN A 208 -3.69 -0.87 -12.98
CA GLN A 208 -2.23 -0.85 -13.00
C GLN A 208 -1.68 -2.24 -12.70
N VAL A 209 -2.18 -2.93 -11.66
CA VAL A 209 -1.77 -4.30 -11.33
C VAL A 209 -2.03 -5.27 -12.48
N GLU A 210 -3.20 -5.22 -13.13
CA GLU A 210 -3.48 -6.05 -14.32
C GLU A 210 -2.49 -5.78 -15.48
N LYS A 211 -2.02 -4.53 -15.63
CA LYS A 211 -0.97 -4.19 -16.61
C LYS A 211 0.39 -4.75 -16.20
N LEU A 212 0.71 -4.73 -14.90
CA LEU A 212 1.94 -5.31 -14.35
C LEU A 212 1.97 -6.83 -14.55
N GLU A 213 0.90 -7.53 -14.23
CA GLU A 213 0.78 -8.98 -14.44
C GLU A 213 1.05 -9.36 -15.90
N LYS A 214 0.43 -8.66 -16.84
CA LYS A 214 0.69 -8.85 -18.28
C LYS A 214 2.13 -8.54 -18.68
N THR A 215 2.75 -7.56 -18.04
CA THR A 215 4.16 -7.20 -18.31
C THR A 215 5.09 -8.29 -17.79
N GLU A 216 4.79 -8.89 -16.64
CA GLU A 216 5.55 -10.00 -16.07
C GLU A 216 5.40 -11.28 -16.91
N GLU A 217 4.19 -11.59 -17.40
CA GLU A 217 3.97 -12.68 -18.35
C GLU A 217 4.80 -12.50 -19.63
N GLN A 218 4.85 -11.27 -20.18
CA GLN A 218 5.67 -10.95 -21.35
C GLN A 218 7.16 -11.07 -21.05
N ARG A 219 7.60 -10.67 -19.86
CA ARG A 219 8.99 -10.81 -19.39
C ARG A 219 9.39 -12.28 -19.27
N GLN A 220 8.52 -13.13 -18.74
CA GLN A 220 8.75 -14.58 -18.68
C GLN A 220 8.77 -15.22 -20.08
N ALA A 221 7.86 -14.82 -20.97
CA ALA A 221 7.86 -15.28 -22.36
C ALA A 221 9.16 -14.88 -23.09
N LEU A 222 9.64 -13.64 -22.88
CA LEU A 222 10.91 -13.17 -23.42
C LEU A 222 12.09 -13.98 -22.85
N LEU A 223 12.09 -14.29 -21.55
CA LEU A 223 13.12 -15.14 -20.92
C LEU A 223 13.24 -16.48 -21.65
N LEU A 224 12.12 -17.18 -21.87
CA LEU A 224 12.09 -18.51 -22.47
C LEU A 224 12.55 -18.47 -23.94
N LEU A 225 12.04 -17.52 -24.72
CA LEU A 225 12.45 -17.35 -26.11
C LEU A 225 13.93 -16.97 -26.25
N ALA A 226 14.41 -16.05 -25.40
CA ALA A 226 15.81 -15.63 -25.39
C ALA A 226 16.74 -16.81 -25.00
N LYS A 227 16.36 -17.60 -23.98
CA LYS A 227 17.06 -18.83 -23.58
C LYS A 227 17.32 -19.76 -24.75
N GLU A 228 16.27 -20.08 -25.50
CA GLU A 228 16.39 -20.98 -26.65
C GLU A 228 17.21 -20.37 -27.78
N TYR A 229 16.98 -19.09 -28.10
CA TYR A 229 17.71 -18.39 -29.17
C TYR A 229 19.21 -18.31 -28.88
N PHE A 230 19.62 -17.83 -27.71
CA PHE A 230 21.04 -17.70 -27.36
C PHE A 230 21.76 -19.05 -27.35
N LYS A 231 21.13 -20.08 -26.77
CA LYS A 231 21.68 -21.44 -26.78
C LYS A 231 21.93 -21.95 -28.21
N ARG A 232 21.00 -21.71 -29.13
CA ARG A 232 21.13 -22.14 -30.53
C ARG A 232 22.22 -21.35 -31.27
N GLU A 233 22.30 -20.04 -31.06
CA GLU A 233 23.26 -19.19 -31.77
C GLU A 233 24.70 -19.46 -31.31
N GLU A 234 24.91 -19.69 -30.02
CA GLU A 234 26.22 -20.06 -29.46
C GLU A 234 26.69 -21.43 -29.99
N ASN A 235 25.79 -22.41 -30.10
CA ASN A 235 26.07 -23.68 -30.76
C ASN A 235 26.43 -23.51 -32.24
N TYR A 236 25.74 -22.62 -32.97
CA TYR A 236 26.07 -22.35 -34.37
C TYR A 236 27.47 -21.71 -34.52
N ILE A 237 27.78 -20.71 -33.69
CA ILE A 237 29.09 -20.04 -33.69
C ILE A 237 30.20 -21.02 -33.38
N SER A 238 30.04 -21.86 -32.35
CA SER A 238 31.05 -22.86 -31.96
C SER A 238 31.32 -23.88 -33.07
N ILE A 239 30.29 -24.46 -33.67
CA ILE A 239 30.42 -25.40 -34.80
C ILE A 239 31.07 -24.72 -36.02
N SER A 240 30.66 -23.49 -36.34
CA SER A 240 31.20 -22.75 -37.50
C SER A 240 32.65 -22.34 -37.30
N ARG A 241 33.02 -21.93 -36.08
CA ARG A 241 34.41 -21.65 -35.68
C ARG A 241 35.26 -22.91 -35.80
N GLN A 242 34.76 -24.06 -35.33
CA GLN A 242 35.48 -25.33 -35.44
C GLN A 242 35.68 -25.76 -36.91
N LYS A 243 34.67 -25.58 -37.77
CA LYS A 243 34.81 -25.82 -39.22
C LYS A 243 35.87 -24.92 -39.86
N LEU A 244 35.87 -23.63 -39.55
CA LEU A 244 36.88 -22.70 -40.05
C LEU A 244 38.30 -23.07 -39.60
N VAL A 245 38.47 -23.45 -38.33
CA VAL A 245 39.78 -23.91 -37.84
C VAL A 245 40.25 -25.14 -38.62
N ASN A 246 39.36 -26.12 -38.83
CA ASN A 246 39.65 -27.33 -39.58
C ASN A 246 39.97 -27.06 -41.07
N GLU A 247 39.35 -26.06 -41.70
CA GLU A 247 39.65 -25.67 -43.10
C GLU A 247 40.92 -24.82 -43.22
N LYS A 248 41.22 -23.96 -42.24
CA LYS A 248 42.32 -23.00 -42.29
C LYS A 248 43.69 -23.60 -41.93
N GLU A 249 43.73 -24.52 -40.96
CA GLU A 249 44.96 -25.21 -40.56
C GLU A 249 45.71 -25.93 -41.70
N PRO A 250 45.07 -26.79 -42.50
CA PRO A 250 45.75 -27.51 -43.57
C PRO A 250 46.26 -26.56 -44.66
N LEU A 251 45.44 -25.57 -45.06
CA LEU A 251 45.82 -24.58 -46.08
C LEU A 251 46.99 -23.70 -45.63
N LYS A 252 47.06 -23.34 -44.34
CA LYS A 252 48.23 -22.64 -43.78
C LYS A 252 49.49 -23.49 -43.83
N LYS A 253 49.40 -24.77 -43.45
CA LYS A 253 50.53 -25.71 -43.51
C LYS A 253 51.02 -25.91 -44.95
N GLU A 254 50.11 -26.02 -45.92
CA GLU A 254 50.46 -26.11 -47.35
C GLU A 254 51.16 -24.84 -47.86
N LEU A 255 50.67 -23.65 -47.48
CA LEU A 255 51.28 -22.38 -47.87
C LEU A 255 52.68 -22.21 -47.24
N GLU A 256 52.85 -22.60 -45.97
CA GLU A 256 54.18 -22.60 -45.32
C GLU A 256 55.17 -23.55 -46.02
N ASN A 257 54.72 -24.71 -46.48
CA ASN A 257 55.55 -25.65 -47.23
C ASN A 257 55.93 -25.10 -48.62
N LEU A 258 54.96 -24.56 -49.37
CA LEU A 258 55.20 -23.93 -50.67
C LEU A 258 56.11 -22.70 -50.57
N ALA A 259 56.02 -21.94 -49.47
CA ALA A 259 56.91 -20.80 -49.22
C ALA A 259 58.37 -21.25 -48.98
N LYS A 260 58.59 -22.44 -48.42
CA LYS A 260 59.94 -23.04 -48.29
C LYS A 260 60.47 -23.48 -49.65
N GLU A 261 59.66 -24.20 -50.44
CA GLU A 261 60.02 -24.64 -51.81
C GLU A 261 60.29 -23.45 -52.74
N SER A 262 59.47 -22.39 -52.66
CA SER A 262 59.63 -21.14 -53.41
C SER A 262 60.93 -20.41 -53.03
N LYS A 263 61.35 -20.45 -51.76
CA LYS A 263 62.63 -19.85 -51.33
C LYS A 263 63.83 -20.62 -51.89
N GLU A 264 63.77 -21.94 -51.95
CA GLU A 264 64.83 -22.77 -52.54
C GLU A 264 64.94 -22.53 -54.04
N ALA A 265 63.80 -22.50 -54.75
CA ALA A 265 63.76 -22.22 -56.18
C ALA A 265 64.13 -20.76 -56.53
N LYS A 266 63.77 -19.78 -55.68
CA LYS A 266 64.19 -18.37 -55.83
C LYS A 266 65.67 -18.17 -55.60
N LYS A 267 66.30 -18.88 -54.63
CA LYS A 267 67.76 -18.86 -54.48
C LYS A 267 68.48 -19.36 -55.73
N LEU A 268 67.91 -20.35 -56.42
CA LEU A 268 68.41 -20.88 -57.68
C LEU A 268 68.31 -19.85 -58.83
N LEU A 269 67.27 -19.02 -58.85
CA LEU A 269 67.08 -17.93 -59.82
C LEU A 269 67.84 -16.63 -59.47
N GLU A 270 68.03 -16.31 -58.19
CA GLU A 270 68.79 -15.11 -57.76
C GLU A 270 70.30 -15.28 -57.96
N LEU A 271 70.80 -16.52 -58.02
CA LEU A 271 72.21 -16.82 -58.25
C LEU A 271 72.65 -16.61 -59.71
N GLU A 272 71.74 -16.56 -60.68
CA GLU A 272 72.04 -16.16 -62.06
C GLU A 272 70.85 -15.34 -62.60
N SER A 273 71.06 -14.06 -62.93
CA SER A 273 70.22 -13.24 -63.81
C SER A 273 70.26 -13.76 -65.26
N GLY A 274 70.15 -15.08 -65.37
CA GLY A 274 70.90 -15.93 -66.26
C GLY A 274 70.22 -16.06 -67.60
N LEU A 275 68.89 -16.18 -67.68
CA LEU A 275 68.30 -16.57 -68.97
C LEU A 275 68.50 -15.50 -70.06
N SER A 276 68.32 -14.21 -69.75
CA SER A 276 68.56 -13.13 -70.72
C SER A 276 70.05 -12.92 -71.02
N THR A 277 70.93 -13.10 -70.02
CA THR A 277 72.38 -12.94 -70.17
C THR A 277 72.99 -14.12 -70.92
N VAL A 278 72.63 -15.35 -70.56
CA VAL A 278 72.96 -16.62 -71.23
C VAL A 278 72.41 -16.65 -72.65
N GLN A 279 71.19 -16.13 -72.91
CA GLN A 279 70.67 -15.98 -74.28
C GLN A 279 71.49 -14.99 -75.11
N LYS A 280 71.87 -13.84 -74.54
CA LYS A 280 72.76 -12.88 -75.22
C LYS A 280 74.14 -13.50 -75.51
N GLU A 281 74.73 -14.18 -74.54
CA GLU A 281 76.02 -14.86 -74.70
C GLU A 281 75.95 -15.97 -75.77
N LYS A 282 74.84 -16.72 -75.81
CA LYS A 282 74.56 -17.71 -76.85
C LYS A 282 74.45 -17.06 -78.23
N ASP A 283 73.67 -15.99 -78.35
CA ASP A 283 73.47 -15.27 -79.61
C ASP A 283 74.79 -14.66 -80.11
N ASP A 284 75.60 -14.09 -79.22
CA ASP A 284 76.89 -13.51 -79.53
C ASP A 284 77.90 -14.58 -79.98
N LEU A 285 77.99 -15.72 -79.28
CA LEU A 285 78.82 -16.85 -79.70
C LEU A 285 78.39 -17.42 -81.05
N THR A 286 77.07 -17.52 -81.29
CA THR A 286 76.54 -18.01 -82.57
C THR A 286 76.89 -17.05 -83.72
N ARG A 287 76.86 -15.74 -83.46
CA ARG A 287 77.29 -14.71 -84.43
C ARG A 287 78.79 -14.78 -84.71
N GLU A 288 79.63 -14.95 -83.70
CA GLU A 288 81.09 -15.06 -83.87
C GLU A 288 81.48 -16.32 -84.66
N ILE A 289 80.83 -17.46 -84.40
CA ILE A 289 81.02 -18.68 -85.20
C ILE A 289 80.66 -18.42 -86.67
N GLY A 290 79.51 -17.77 -86.94
CA GLY A 290 79.11 -17.44 -88.30
C GLY A 290 80.06 -16.47 -89.02
N LYS A 291 80.72 -15.54 -88.30
CA LYS A 291 81.77 -14.67 -88.87
C LYS A 291 83.03 -15.46 -89.23
N ILE A 292 83.47 -16.35 -88.35
CA ILE A 292 84.65 -17.20 -88.56
C ILE A 292 84.43 -18.11 -89.77
N ASP A 293 83.26 -18.72 -89.91
CA ASP A 293 82.88 -19.50 -91.09
C ASP A 293 82.97 -18.66 -92.37
N GLY A 294 82.50 -17.41 -92.33
CA GLY A 294 82.62 -16.47 -93.45
C GLY A 294 84.07 -16.16 -93.84
N PHE A 295 84.97 -16.01 -92.85
CA PHE A 295 86.40 -15.80 -93.10
C PHE A 295 87.09 -17.04 -93.67
N ILE A 296 86.75 -18.23 -93.20
CA ILE A 296 87.26 -19.50 -93.74
C ILE A 296 86.88 -19.64 -95.22
N ILE A 297 85.61 -19.37 -95.56
CA ILE A 297 85.11 -19.44 -96.96
C ILE A 297 85.84 -18.42 -97.86
N ALA A 298 86.16 -17.23 -97.35
CA ALA A 298 86.86 -16.20 -98.12
C ALA A 298 88.31 -16.62 -98.44
N GLU A 299 89.04 -17.17 -97.47
CA GLU A 299 90.42 -17.67 -97.66
C GLU A 299 90.46 -18.90 -98.59
N GLU A 300 89.48 -19.79 -98.50
CA GLU A 300 89.35 -20.93 -99.43
C GLU A 300 89.14 -20.47 -100.88
N ARG A 301 88.41 -19.37 -101.11
CA ARG A 301 88.23 -18.78 -102.44
C ARG A 301 89.51 -18.17 -103.01
N ILE A 302 90.38 -17.62 -102.17
CA ILE A 302 91.68 -17.07 -102.62
C ILE A 302 92.53 -18.18 -103.20
N ILE A 303 92.61 -19.32 -102.50
CA ILE A 303 93.34 -20.52 -102.95
C ILE A 303 92.77 -21.04 -104.29
N ASP A 304 91.45 -21.06 -104.44
CA ASP A 304 90.78 -21.55 -105.65
C ASP A 304 90.99 -20.64 -106.88
N ASN A 305 91.08 -19.32 -106.68
CA ASN A 305 91.31 -18.37 -107.77
C ASN A 305 92.75 -18.42 -108.30
N GLU A 306 93.77 -18.58 -107.44
CA GLU A 306 95.16 -18.72 -107.90
C GLU A 306 95.39 -20.03 -108.67
N LYS A 307 94.75 -21.14 -108.26
CA LYS A 307 94.80 -22.41 -108.99
C LYS A 307 94.23 -22.30 -110.40
N LYS A 308 93.20 -21.48 -110.61
CA LYS A 308 92.59 -21.25 -111.95
C LYS A 308 93.48 -20.41 -112.87
N LEU A 309 94.23 -19.44 -112.32
CA LEU A 309 95.19 -18.63 -113.09
C LEU A 309 96.39 -19.45 -113.60
N SER A 310 96.85 -20.44 -112.82
CA SER A 310 97.93 -21.35 -113.23
C SER A 310 97.59 -22.24 -114.44
N ALA A 311 96.31 -22.55 -114.67
CA ALA A 311 95.89 -23.47 -115.73
C ALA A 311 95.71 -22.78 -117.12
N SER A 312 95.71 -21.44 -117.18
CA SER A 312 95.42 -20.69 -118.42
C SER A 312 96.66 -20.39 -119.28
N ASP A 313 97.88 -20.62 -118.80
CA ASP A 313 99.12 -20.22 -119.49
C ASP A 313 99.69 -21.27 -120.49
N GLU A 314 99.15 -22.50 -120.56
CA GLU A 314 99.68 -23.59 -121.41
C GLU A 314 99.21 -23.59 -122.89
N LEU A 315 98.25 -22.75 -123.28
CA LEU A 315 97.60 -22.78 -124.62
C LEU A 315 97.57 -21.43 -125.34
N LYS A 316 98.74 -20.79 -125.52
CA LYS A 316 98.86 -19.61 -126.41
C LYS A 316 99.19 -20.05 -127.85
N THR A 317 98.27 -19.82 -128.79
CA THR A 317 98.50 -20.01 -130.24
C THR A 317 99.37 -18.89 -130.79
N VAL A 318 100.47 -19.24 -131.48
CA VAL A 318 101.32 -18.28 -132.19
C VAL A 318 100.86 -18.20 -133.64
N ARG A 319 100.71 -16.99 -134.20
CA ARG A 319 100.26 -16.79 -135.59
C ARG A 319 101.33 -17.29 -136.57
N LEU A 320 100.94 -18.09 -137.56
CA LEU A 320 101.85 -18.68 -138.56
C LEU A 320 102.73 -17.63 -139.25
N LYS A 321 102.16 -16.43 -139.49
CA LYS A 321 102.84 -15.27 -140.08
C LYS A 321 104.07 -14.78 -139.29
N GLU A 322 104.04 -14.92 -137.96
CA GLU A 322 105.16 -14.52 -137.10
C GLU A 322 106.28 -15.56 -137.13
N VAL A 323 105.93 -16.84 -137.29
CA VAL A 323 106.90 -17.93 -137.46
C VAL A 323 107.56 -17.85 -138.84
N GLU A 324 106.81 -17.52 -139.89
CA GLU A 324 107.36 -17.26 -141.22
C GLU A 324 108.31 -16.05 -141.22
N GLY A 325 107.97 -14.98 -140.52
CA GLY A 325 108.88 -13.83 -140.34
C GLY A 325 110.17 -14.21 -139.62
N LEU A 326 110.07 -15.04 -138.58
CA LEU A 326 111.24 -15.55 -137.85
C LEU A 326 112.09 -16.49 -138.73
N TYR A 327 111.46 -17.26 -139.63
CA TYR A 327 112.15 -18.10 -140.61
C TYR A 327 112.89 -17.28 -141.69
N GLU A 328 112.27 -16.23 -142.25
CA GLU A 328 112.98 -15.35 -143.21
C GLU A 328 114.17 -14.65 -142.55
N ASP A 329 114.00 -14.20 -141.31
CA ASP A 329 115.04 -13.58 -140.51
C ASP A 329 116.21 -14.53 -140.23
N ILE A 330 115.95 -15.81 -140.03
CA ILE A 330 116.98 -16.84 -139.81
C ILE A 330 117.65 -17.27 -141.12
N LYS A 331 116.93 -17.31 -142.24
CA LYS A 331 117.43 -17.79 -143.54
C LYS A 331 118.63 -16.99 -144.05
N ASN A 332 118.73 -15.72 -143.69
CA ASN A 332 119.82 -14.83 -144.10
C ASN A 332 120.99 -14.76 -143.09
N LEU A 333 120.90 -15.47 -141.96
CA LEU A 333 121.92 -15.45 -140.92
C LEU A 333 122.88 -16.64 -141.09
N GLN A 334 124.16 -16.35 -141.39
CA GLN A 334 125.22 -17.35 -141.47
C GLN A 334 125.86 -17.68 -140.11
N ASP A 335 125.43 -17.01 -139.03
CA ASP A 335 126.00 -17.19 -137.68
C ASP A 335 125.00 -17.85 -136.72
N LEU A 336 125.32 -19.08 -136.31
CA LEU A 336 124.50 -19.95 -135.45
C LEU A 336 124.19 -19.32 -134.07
N LYS A 337 125.05 -18.42 -133.60
CA LYS A 337 124.87 -17.73 -132.32
C LYS A 337 123.73 -16.70 -132.39
N MET A 338 123.63 -15.97 -133.49
CA MET A 338 122.56 -14.99 -133.69
C MET A 338 121.19 -15.66 -133.86
N VAL A 339 121.16 -16.87 -134.45
CA VAL A 339 119.94 -17.68 -134.54
C VAL A 339 119.46 -18.10 -133.15
N LYS A 340 120.37 -18.55 -132.28
CA LYS A 340 120.02 -18.93 -130.91
C LYS A 340 119.45 -17.74 -130.12
N ASP A 341 120.11 -16.59 -130.17
CA ASP A 341 119.68 -15.41 -129.39
C ASP A 341 118.30 -14.89 -129.84
N LYS A 342 117.98 -14.94 -131.14
CA LYS A 342 116.64 -14.58 -131.65
C LYS A 342 115.56 -15.58 -131.23
N ILE A 343 115.86 -16.88 -131.18
CA ILE A 343 114.90 -17.88 -130.69
C ILE A 343 114.71 -17.74 -129.18
N GLU A 344 115.78 -17.45 -128.44
CA GLU A 344 115.73 -17.32 -126.99
C GLU A 344 114.94 -16.07 -126.57
N SER A 345 115.16 -14.92 -127.23
CA SER A 345 114.37 -13.71 -126.98
C SER A 345 112.88 -13.90 -127.29
N PHE A 346 112.57 -14.59 -128.40
CA PHE A 346 111.18 -14.90 -128.80
C PHE A 346 110.44 -15.77 -127.77
N ILE A 347 111.14 -16.65 -127.06
CA ILE A 347 110.54 -17.52 -126.03
C ILE A 347 110.43 -16.77 -124.69
N THR A 348 111.45 -15.99 -124.29
CA THR A 348 111.48 -15.34 -122.99
C THR A 348 110.53 -14.16 -122.85
N GLU A 349 110.21 -13.42 -123.93
CA GLU A 349 109.20 -12.35 -123.87
C GLU A 349 107.78 -12.87 -123.54
N ARG A 350 107.52 -14.18 -123.66
CA ARG A 350 106.17 -14.74 -123.61
C ARG A 350 105.88 -15.68 -122.43
N LYS A 351 106.80 -15.84 -121.46
CA LYS A 351 106.59 -16.60 -120.19
C LYS A 351 106.39 -15.65 -119.00
N HIS A 352 105.25 -15.74 -118.29
CA HIS A 352 105.06 -15.10 -116.97
C HIS A 352 105.50 -16.03 -115.83
N ALA A 353 105.97 -15.44 -114.72
CA ALA A 353 106.31 -16.15 -113.48
C ALA A 353 105.14 -16.08 -112.48
N THR A 354 104.71 -17.22 -111.93
CA THR A 354 103.68 -17.37 -110.89
C THR A 354 104.29 -17.32 -109.47
N ASN A 355 103.64 -16.62 -108.51
CA ASN A 355 104.09 -16.45 -107.11
C ASN A 355 103.49 -17.54 -106.19
N SER A 356 104.31 -18.41 -105.61
CA SER A 356 103.88 -19.53 -104.74
C SER A 356 103.69 -19.19 -103.24
N GLU A 357 103.94 -17.94 -102.82
CA GLU A 357 103.92 -17.53 -101.40
C GLU A 357 102.51 -17.29 -100.85
N LEU A 358 101.58 -16.80 -101.69
CA LEU A 358 100.21 -16.44 -101.29
C LEU A 358 99.36 -17.66 -100.85
N ILE A 359 99.58 -18.83 -101.45
CA ILE A 359 98.88 -20.07 -101.11
C ILE A 359 99.23 -20.58 -99.70
N SER A 360 100.48 -20.38 -99.27
CA SER A 360 100.97 -20.84 -97.95
C SER A 360 100.32 -20.06 -96.81
N GLU A 361 100.22 -18.73 -96.97
CA GLU A 361 99.63 -17.85 -95.95
C GLU A 361 98.13 -18.10 -95.75
N ALA A 362 97.39 -18.34 -96.83
CA ALA A 362 95.95 -18.65 -96.75
C ALA A 362 95.67 -19.96 -95.95
N HIS A 363 96.49 -21.00 -96.13
CA HIS A 363 96.33 -22.26 -95.38
C HIS A 363 96.61 -22.11 -93.88
N ALA A 364 97.60 -21.29 -93.51
CA ALA A 364 97.91 -21.04 -92.10
C ALA A 364 96.75 -20.32 -91.39
N ARG A 365 96.15 -19.33 -92.06
CA ARG A 365 94.97 -18.60 -91.56
C ARG A 365 93.75 -19.49 -91.36
N ILE A 366 93.46 -20.37 -92.30
CA ILE A 366 92.32 -21.32 -92.18
C ILE A 366 92.48 -22.23 -90.95
N LYS A 367 93.70 -22.70 -90.66
CA LYS A 367 93.96 -23.58 -89.50
C LYS A 367 93.73 -22.87 -88.17
N GLU A 368 94.11 -21.60 -88.08
CA GLU A 368 93.91 -20.78 -86.88
C GLU A 368 92.42 -20.48 -86.66
N LEU A 369 91.70 -20.13 -87.73
CA LEU A 369 90.25 -19.89 -87.69
C LEU A 369 89.46 -21.15 -87.27
N LYS A 370 89.81 -22.34 -87.78
CA LYS A 370 89.17 -23.60 -87.36
C LYS A 370 89.39 -23.95 -85.89
N LYS A 371 90.52 -23.56 -85.30
CA LYS A 371 90.76 -23.76 -83.87
C LYS A 371 89.87 -22.85 -83.01
N GLN A 372 89.72 -21.59 -83.41
CA GLN A 372 88.83 -20.64 -82.73
C GLN A 372 87.35 -21.07 -82.81
N GLN A 373 86.93 -21.66 -83.93
CA GLN A 373 85.58 -22.20 -84.10
C GLN A 373 85.27 -23.30 -83.07
N ALA A 374 86.16 -24.28 -82.90
CA ALA A 374 85.97 -25.39 -81.96
C ALA A 374 85.84 -24.90 -80.50
N ASP A 375 86.66 -23.93 -80.09
CA ASP A 375 86.60 -23.35 -78.73
C ASP A 375 85.27 -22.63 -78.46
N PHE A 376 84.67 -22.02 -79.48
CA PHE A 376 83.35 -21.39 -79.36
C PHE A 376 82.20 -22.40 -79.36
N GLU A 377 82.30 -23.48 -80.12
CA GLU A 377 81.31 -24.56 -80.11
C GLU A 377 81.21 -25.27 -78.74
N GLU A 378 82.34 -25.51 -78.07
CA GLU A 378 82.36 -26.14 -76.75
C GLU A 378 81.68 -25.25 -75.68
N LYS A 379 81.95 -23.94 -75.70
CA LYS A 379 81.28 -22.97 -74.83
C LYS A 379 79.77 -22.91 -75.08
N LEU A 380 79.35 -23.04 -76.33
CA LEU A 380 77.94 -23.01 -76.71
C LEU A 380 77.15 -24.22 -76.17
N ILE A 381 77.79 -25.38 -76.01
CA ILE A 381 77.18 -26.56 -75.38
C ILE A 381 76.93 -26.34 -73.88
N ILE A 382 77.90 -25.78 -73.16
CA ILE A 382 77.79 -25.49 -71.72
C ILE A 382 76.65 -24.49 -71.46
N ILE A 383 76.58 -23.44 -72.29
CA ILE A 383 75.53 -22.41 -72.22
C ILE A 383 74.14 -22.99 -72.49
N LYS A 384 73.99 -23.91 -73.45
CA LYS A 384 72.71 -24.60 -73.71
C LYS A 384 72.22 -25.44 -72.53
N LYS A 385 73.14 -26.11 -71.81
CA LYS A 385 72.78 -26.90 -70.62
C LYS A 385 72.29 -26.00 -69.49
N LYS A 386 72.97 -24.87 -69.26
CA LYS A 386 72.54 -23.85 -68.30
C LYS A 386 71.17 -23.25 -68.64
N GLU A 387 70.93 -22.92 -69.92
CA GLU A 387 69.64 -22.40 -70.38
C GLU A 387 68.46 -23.35 -70.05
N TYR A 388 68.68 -24.66 -70.20
CA TYR A 388 67.67 -25.68 -69.88
C TYR A 388 67.36 -25.75 -68.38
N GLU A 389 68.38 -25.78 -67.53
CA GLU A 389 68.22 -25.82 -66.06
C GLU A 389 67.53 -24.56 -65.52
N ILE A 390 67.86 -23.38 -66.05
CA ILE A 390 67.21 -22.11 -65.68
C ILE A 390 65.74 -22.09 -66.15
N SER A 391 65.44 -22.58 -67.36
CA SER A 391 64.06 -22.62 -67.88
C SER A 391 63.14 -23.56 -67.07
N GLU A 392 63.66 -24.70 -66.62
CA GLU A 392 62.93 -25.61 -65.72
C GLU A 392 62.66 -24.95 -64.36
N ALA A 393 63.65 -24.25 -63.80
CA ALA A 393 63.51 -23.51 -62.55
C ALA A 393 62.48 -22.37 -62.65
N GLU A 394 62.46 -21.61 -63.75
CA GLU A 394 61.45 -20.56 -63.99
C GLU A 394 60.02 -21.14 -64.06
N LYS A 395 59.83 -22.27 -64.75
CA LYS A 395 58.52 -22.95 -64.82
C LYS A 395 58.08 -23.46 -63.45
N ALA A 396 59.00 -23.99 -62.64
CA ALA A 396 58.71 -24.42 -61.28
C ALA A 396 58.28 -23.23 -60.41
N VAL A 397 59.03 -22.12 -60.43
CA VAL A 397 58.68 -20.90 -59.67
C VAL A 397 57.35 -20.31 -60.11
N PHE A 398 57.04 -20.31 -61.41
CA PHE A 398 55.75 -19.84 -61.90
C PHE A 398 54.58 -20.70 -61.38
N ARG A 399 54.73 -22.04 -61.39
CA ARG A 399 53.72 -22.96 -60.83
C ARG A 399 53.52 -22.74 -59.33
N THR A 400 54.61 -22.68 -58.57
CA THR A 400 54.55 -22.45 -57.11
C THR A 400 53.90 -21.10 -56.79
N LYS A 401 54.22 -20.04 -57.54
CA LYS A 401 53.63 -18.71 -57.36
C LYS A 401 52.13 -18.68 -57.71
N SER A 402 51.70 -19.44 -58.72
CA SER A 402 50.28 -19.56 -59.07
C SER A 402 49.49 -20.26 -57.94
N LEU A 403 50.04 -21.36 -57.40
CA LEU A 403 49.44 -22.08 -56.27
C LEU A 403 49.43 -21.23 -54.99
N GLU A 404 50.49 -20.48 -54.72
CA GLU A 404 50.59 -19.53 -53.60
C GLU A 404 49.50 -18.46 -53.68
N ASN A 405 49.27 -17.89 -54.87
CA ASN A 405 48.18 -16.93 -55.10
C ASN A 405 46.79 -17.56 -54.91
N GLU A 406 46.59 -18.79 -55.40
CA GLU A 406 45.31 -19.50 -55.24
C GLU A 406 45.02 -19.80 -53.77
N LEU A 407 45.99 -20.34 -53.03
CA LEU A 407 45.88 -20.59 -51.59
C LEU A 407 45.71 -19.30 -50.80
N GLY A 408 46.43 -18.23 -51.17
CA GLY A 408 46.26 -16.89 -50.59
C GLY A 408 44.84 -16.37 -50.78
N SER A 409 44.23 -16.56 -51.96
CA SER A 409 42.84 -16.18 -52.21
C SER A 409 41.84 -16.98 -51.35
N LYS A 410 42.05 -18.30 -51.20
CA LYS A 410 41.23 -19.16 -50.33
C LYS A 410 41.35 -18.76 -48.85
N LEU A 411 42.56 -18.48 -48.37
CA LEU A 411 42.78 -18.01 -47.01
C LEU A 411 42.15 -16.64 -46.74
N ASN A 412 42.17 -15.73 -47.71
CA ASN A 412 41.48 -14.44 -47.59
C ASN A 412 39.96 -14.62 -47.51
N LEU A 413 39.38 -15.57 -48.26
CA LEU A 413 37.95 -15.90 -48.16
C LEU A 413 37.60 -16.53 -46.81
N LEU A 414 38.46 -17.40 -46.26
CA LEU A 414 38.26 -17.95 -44.92
C LEU A 414 38.41 -16.88 -43.83
N LYS A 415 39.33 -15.92 -44.02
CA LYS A 415 39.49 -14.78 -43.11
C LYS A 415 38.26 -13.88 -43.11
N SER A 416 37.68 -13.57 -44.28
CA SER A 416 36.43 -12.78 -44.33
C SER A 416 35.26 -13.51 -43.66
N ARG A 417 35.19 -14.85 -43.77
CA ARG A 417 34.22 -15.66 -43.02
C ARG A 417 34.45 -15.61 -41.51
N GLU A 418 35.71 -15.69 -41.06
CA GLU A 418 36.07 -15.56 -39.65
C GLU A 418 35.69 -14.18 -39.09
N ASP A 419 36.01 -13.11 -39.82
CA ASP A 419 35.63 -11.74 -39.45
C ASP A 419 34.09 -11.61 -39.36
N SER A 420 33.35 -12.20 -40.31
CA SER A 420 31.88 -12.22 -40.26
C SER A 420 31.32 -12.96 -39.04
N LEU A 421 31.96 -14.07 -38.62
CA LEU A 421 31.56 -14.79 -37.41
C LEU A 421 31.90 -14.03 -36.13
N SER A 422 33.05 -13.34 -36.08
CA SER A 422 33.35 -12.48 -34.92
C SER A 422 32.34 -11.36 -34.76
N LEU A 423 31.86 -10.80 -35.88
CA LEU A 423 30.86 -9.74 -35.85
C LEU A 423 29.51 -10.25 -35.33
N ILE A 424 29.12 -11.48 -35.70
CA ILE A 424 27.93 -12.17 -35.16
C ILE A 424 28.09 -12.44 -33.66
N GLU A 425 29.28 -12.88 -33.21
CA GLU A 425 29.58 -13.14 -31.79
C GLU A 425 29.49 -11.86 -30.94
N GLU A 426 30.02 -10.74 -31.45
CA GLU A 426 29.89 -9.44 -30.80
C GLU A 426 28.44 -8.96 -30.74
N GLU A 427 27.67 -9.11 -31.83
CA GLU A 427 26.25 -8.76 -31.86
C GLU A 427 25.46 -9.59 -30.85
N LEU A 428 25.71 -10.91 -30.78
CA LEU A 428 25.07 -11.81 -29.82
C LEU A 428 25.37 -11.38 -28.38
N ARG A 429 26.63 -11.05 -28.08
CA ARG A 429 27.05 -10.61 -26.75
C ARG A 429 26.36 -9.31 -26.33
N ARG A 430 26.20 -8.38 -27.28
CA ARG A 430 25.47 -7.13 -27.06
C ARG A 430 23.97 -7.39 -26.82
N GLU A 431 23.33 -8.22 -27.65
CA GLU A 431 21.92 -8.60 -27.47
C GLU A 431 21.69 -9.26 -26.10
N LEU A 432 22.61 -10.11 -25.66
CA LEU A 432 22.54 -10.81 -24.37
C LEU A 432 22.62 -9.81 -23.20
N GLN A 433 23.48 -8.79 -23.29
CA GLN A 433 23.53 -7.73 -22.29
C GLN A 433 22.25 -6.89 -22.25
N GLU A 434 21.73 -6.49 -23.41
CA GLU A 434 20.50 -5.70 -23.51
C GLU A 434 19.28 -6.46 -22.94
N ILE A 435 19.13 -7.74 -23.28
CA ILE A 435 18.04 -8.58 -22.75
C ILE A 435 18.27 -8.93 -21.27
N GLY A 436 19.53 -9.13 -20.86
CA GLY A 436 19.90 -9.37 -19.47
C GLY A 436 19.53 -8.20 -18.55
N HIS A 437 19.55 -6.96 -19.04
CA HIS A 437 19.06 -5.81 -18.29
C HIS A 437 17.55 -5.84 -18.04
N LEU A 438 16.77 -6.33 -19.02
CA LEU A 438 15.30 -6.36 -18.95
C LEU A 438 14.77 -7.56 -18.16
N VAL A 439 15.39 -8.73 -18.29
CA VAL A 439 14.85 -10.00 -17.77
C VAL A 439 15.68 -10.53 -16.58
N GLY A 440 16.85 -9.94 -16.32
CA GLY A 440 17.71 -10.26 -15.18
C GLY A 440 18.81 -11.27 -15.50
N SER A 441 19.62 -11.57 -14.48
CA SER A 441 20.87 -12.35 -14.64
C SER A 441 20.67 -13.83 -15.00
N VAL A 442 19.43 -14.32 -14.91
CA VAL A 442 19.04 -15.70 -15.25
C VAL A 442 19.23 -16.00 -16.73
N VAL A 443 19.24 -14.97 -17.57
CA VAL A 443 19.61 -15.06 -18.99
C VAL A 443 21.09 -15.47 -19.12
N PHE A 444 22.01 -15.01 -18.28
CA PHE A 444 23.43 -15.43 -18.46
C PHE A 444 23.71 -16.89 -18.08
N LYS A 445 22.76 -17.59 -17.43
CA LYS A 445 22.90 -18.97 -16.97
C LYS A 445 22.23 -19.96 -17.93
N PHE A 446 22.69 -20.00 -19.17
CA PHE A 446 22.35 -21.10 -20.08
C PHE A 446 23.49 -22.12 -20.02
N GLU A 447 23.22 -23.36 -19.62
CA GLU A 447 24.25 -24.39 -19.52
C GLU A 447 24.89 -24.62 -20.90
N HIS A 448 26.19 -24.32 -20.97
CA HIS A 448 27.04 -24.68 -22.09
C HIS A 448 27.07 -26.22 -22.19
N GLY A 449 26.45 -26.78 -23.23
CA GLY A 449 26.64 -28.19 -23.58
C GLY A 449 25.46 -29.16 -23.38
N GLY A 450 24.22 -28.70 -23.24
CA GLY A 450 23.06 -29.61 -23.25
C GLY A 450 22.55 -29.92 -24.67
N ASP A 451 22.53 -31.20 -25.05
CA ASP A 451 22.05 -31.83 -26.30
C ASP A 451 21.52 -30.89 -27.39
N ALA A 452 22.17 -30.96 -28.55
CA ALA A 452 21.77 -30.28 -29.78
C ALA A 452 20.39 -30.78 -30.25
N SER A 453 19.32 -30.15 -29.81
CA SER A 453 18.01 -30.33 -30.44
C SER A 453 18.05 -29.68 -31.82
N VAL A 454 18.02 -30.52 -32.85
CA VAL A 454 17.63 -30.28 -34.26
C VAL A 454 18.29 -29.05 -34.94
N PRO A 455 19.02 -29.23 -36.06
CA PRO A 455 19.45 -28.10 -36.87
C PRO A 455 18.21 -27.40 -37.44
N VAL A 456 17.86 -26.25 -36.86
CA VAL A 456 16.76 -25.40 -37.30
C VAL A 456 17.24 -24.51 -38.46
N SER A 457 16.35 -24.21 -39.41
CA SER A 457 16.64 -23.32 -40.54
C SER A 457 17.01 -21.91 -40.05
N ARG A 458 17.92 -21.23 -40.78
CA ARG A 458 18.31 -19.85 -40.49
C ARG A 458 17.12 -18.88 -40.51
N GLU A 459 16.10 -19.17 -41.31
CA GLU A 459 14.86 -18.38 -41.38
C GLU A 459 14.05 -18.43 -40.07
N GLU A 460 13.99 -19.59 -39.43
CA GLU A 460 13.29 -19.77 -38.14
C GLU A 460 14.05 -19.10 -36.99
N GLN A 461 15.39 -19.08 -37.07
CA GLN A 461 16.26 -18.37 -36.14
C GLN A 461 16.06 -16.84 -36.26
N GLU A 462 16.01 -16.32 -37.48
CA GLU A 462 15.71 -14.90 -37.74
C GLU A 462 14.30 -14.52 -37.31
N ALA A 463 13.32 -15.40 -37.52
CA ALA A 463 11.95 -15.20 -37.03
C ALA A 463 11.91 -15.13 -35.50
N SER A 464 12.68 -15.98 -34.81
CA SER A 464 12.84 -15.94 -33.36
C SER A 464 13.47 -14.63 -32.89
N LYS A 465 14.54 -14.16 -33.55
CA LYS A 465 15.17 -12.85 -33.28
C LYS A 465 14.16 -11.70 -33.44
N ARG A 466 13.33 -11.70 -34.49
CA ARG A 466 12.28 -10.68 -34.68
C ARG A 466 11.23 -10.71 -33.57
N ASN A 467 10.83 -11.90 -33.11
CA ASN A 467 9.87 -12.03 -32.01
C ASN A 467 10.44 -11.53 -30.68
N ILE A 468 11.71 -11.85 -30.40
CA ILE A 468 12.46 -11.32 -29.24
C ILE A 468 12.52 -9.79 -29.30
N GLN A 469 12.87 -9.21 -30.45
CA GLN A 469 12.89 -7.75 -30.62
C GLN A 469 11.52 -7.09 -30.41
N LYS A 470 10.43 -7.70 -30.92
CA LYS A 470 9.06 -7.19 -30.70
C LYS A 470 8.62 -7.24 -29.24
N LEU A 471 9.05 -8.26 -28.49
CA LEU A 471 8.78 -8.36 -27.05
C LEU A 471 9.66 -7.39 -26.25
N LYS A 472 10.93 -7.24 -26.66
CA LYS A 472 11.87 -6.27 -26.09
C LYS A 472 11.31 -4.85 -26.16
N ILE A 473 10.91 -4.39 -27.34
CA ILE A 473 10.35 -3.03 -27.52
C ILE A 473 9.10 -2.83 -26.64
N ARG A 474 8.21 -3.82 -26.58
CA ARG A 474 7.02 -3.77 -25.73
C ARG A 474 7.34 -3.65 -24.24
N LEU A 475 8.39 -4.31 -23.77
CA LEU A 475 8.83 -4.24 -22.38
C LEU A 475 9.58 -2.94 -22.06
N GLU A 476 10.35 -2.41 -23.00
CA GLU A 476 10.98 -1.09 -22.87
C GLU A 476 9.92 0.01 -22.73
N ASP A 477 8.87 -0.01 -23.57
CA ASP A 477 7.73 0.90 -23.47
C ASP A 477 6.91 0.72 -22.17
N SER A 478 6.94 -0.49 -21.60
CA SER A 478 6.18 -0.87 -20.39
C SER A 478 7.03 -0.79 -19.12
N SER A 479 8.26 -0.30 -19.19
CA SER A 479 9.17 -0.14 -18.05
C SER A 479 8.66 0.97 -17.13
N ILE A 480 7.66 0.62 -16.33
CA ILE A 480 7.06 1.47 -15.30
C ILE A 480 7.89 1.25 -14.03
N SER A 481 8.64 2.26 -13.62
CA SER A 481 9.25 2.28 -12.28
C SER A 481 8.16 2.25 -11.21
N GLY A 482 8.34 1.46 -10.14
CA GLY A 482 7.39 1.40 -9.02
C GLY A 482 6.40 0.23 -9.04
N MET A 483 6.65 -0.82 -9.84
CA MET A 483 5.75 -2.00 -9.94
C MET A 483 5.44 -2.64 -8.58
N GLU A 484 6.47 -2.80 -7.73
CA GLU A 484 6.33 -3.44 -6.42
C GLU A 484 5.57 -2.55 -5.44
N GLU A 485 5.72 -1.22 -5.56
CA GLU A 485 4.99 -0.24 -4.74
C GLU A 485 3.50 -0.24 -5.10
N VAL A 486 3.16 -0.21 -6.39
CA VAL A 486 1.77 -0.24 -6.87
C VAL A 486 1.06 -1.53 -6.47
N ALA A 487 1.74 -2.68 -6.57
CA ALA A 487 1.17 -3.96 -6.16
C ALA A 487 0.91 -4.03 -4.65
N LYS A 488 1.85 -3.51 -3.84
CA LYS A 488 1.67 -3.40 -2.37
C LYS A 488 0.53 -2.44 -2.03
N GLU A 489 0.50 -1.27 -2.66
CA GLU A 489 -0.53 -0.25 -2.42
C GLU A 489 -1.93 -0.75 -2.80
N TYR A 490 -2.06 -1.48 -3.92
CA TYR A 490 -3.31 -2.13 -4.29
C TYR A 490 -3.77 -3.13 -3.22
N LYS A 491 -2.85 -3.97 -2.74
CA LYS A 491 -3.14 -4.97 -1.72
C LYS A 491 -3.60 -4.31 -0.41
N ASP A 492 -2.84 -3.34 0.08
CA ASP A 492 -3.14 -2.62 1.32
C ASP A 492 -4.49 -1.87 1.23
N THR A 493 -4.75 -1.22 0.10
CA THR A 493 -6.00 -0.49 -0.14
C THR A 493 -7.19 -1.44 -0.27
N SER A 494 -7.00 -2.61 -0.89
CA SER A 494 -8.04 -3.63 -1.01
C SER A 494 -8.38 -4.26 0.33
N GLU A 495 -7.38 -4.59 1.15
CA GLU A 495 -7.57 -5.10 2.51
C GLU A 495 -8.32 -4.08 3.37
N ARG A 496 -8.02 -2.78 3.19
CA ARG A 496 -8.75 -1.70 3.87
C ARG A 496 -10.20 -1.58 3.42
N ASP A 497 -10.54 -1.67 2.13
CA ASP A 497 -11.94 -1.66 1.68
C ASP A 497 -12.71 -2.88 2.20
N GLU A 498 -12.08 -4.07 2.18
CA GLU A 498 -12.69 -5.27 2.75
C GLU A 498 -12.97 -5.14 4.25
N PHE A 499 -12.04 -4.53 5.00
CA PHE A 499 -12.24 -4.24 6.41
C PHE A 499 -13.42 -3.29 6.63
N LEU A 500 -13.47 -2.18 5.90
CA LEU A 500 -14.57 -1.21 5.98
C LEU A 500 -15.92 -1.84 5.59
N ALA A 501 -15.94 -2.77 4.63
CA ALA A 501 -17.14 -3.49 4.24
C ALA A 501 -17.67 -4.40 5.36
N ARG A 502 -16.79 -5.08 6.10
CA ARG A 502 -17.17 -5.91 7.25
C ARG A 502 -17.70 -5.06 8.40
N GLU A 503 -17.00 -3.97 8.75
CA GLU A 503 -17.42 -3.03 9.79
C GLU A 503 -18.79 -2.42 9.49
N LEU A 504 -19.06 -2.07 8.22
CA LEU A 504 -20.35 -1.53 7.81
C LEU A 504 -21.49 -2.53 8.10
N LEU A 505 -21.31 -3.80 7.73
CA LEU A 505 -22.29 -4.86 8.01
C LEU A 505 -22.54 -5.06 9.52
N ASP A 506 -21.50 -4.93 10.33
CA ASP A 506 -21.61 -5.09 11.78
C ASP A 506 -22.28 -3.87 12.45
N LEU A 507 -22.03 -2.66 11.94
CA LEU A 507 -22.73 -1.44 12.34
C LEU A 507 -24.22 -1.50 11.96
N GLU A 508 -24.57 -1.99 10.76
CA GLU A 508 -25.96 -2.17 10.32
C GLU A 508 -26.72 -3.16 11.22
N LYS A 509 -26.11 -4.31 11.54
CA LYS A 509 -26.69 -5.27 12.49
C LYS A 509 -26.87 -4.64 13.87
N SER A 510 -25.87 -3.89 14.33
CA SER A 510 -25.94 -3.19 15.63
C SER A 510 -27.08 -2.17 15.64
N ALA A 511 -27.27 -1.42 14.55
CA ALA A 511 -28.38 -0.49 14.42
C ALA A 511 -29.74 -1.20 14.46
N GLN A 512 -29.87 -2.35 13.78
CA GLN A 512 -31.09 -3.17 13.81
C GLN A 512 -31.41 -3.65 15.24
N THR A 513 -30.43 -4.22 15.95
CA THR A 513 -30.62 -4.69 17.33
C THR A 513 -31.01 -3.57 18.28
N LEU A 514 -30.43 -2.36 18.13
CA LEU A 514 -30.79 -1.20 18.94
C LEU A 514 -32.22 -0.73 18.64
N ALA A 515 -32.64 -0.73 17.37
CA ALA A 515 -33.99 -0.37 16.97
C ALA A 515 -35.04 -1.35 17.52
N GLU A 516 -34.73 -2.66 17.49
CA GLU A 516 -35.58 -3.70 18.09
C GLU A 516 -35.70 -3.52 19.61
N LEU A 517 -34.58 -3.26 20.29
CA LEU A 517 -34.56 -3.02 21.73
C LEU A 517 -35.36 -1.77 22.12
N ILE A 518 -35.27 -0.68 21.34
CA ILE A 518 -36.08 0.53 21.57
C ILE A 518 -37.57 0.18 21.48
N LYS A 519 -37.98 -0.56 20.45
CA LYS A 519 -39.37 -0.97 20.26
C LYS A 519 -39.86 -1.89 21.39
N GLU A 520 -39.02 -2.82 21.83
CA GLU A 520 -39.33 -3.67 22.98
C GLU A 520 -39.53 -2.84 24.26
N LEU A 521 -38.64 -1.87 24.52
CA LEU A 521 -38.76 -0.97 25.67
C LEU A 521 -40.03 -0.10 25.60
N GLU A 522 -40.40 0.40 24.42
CA GLU A 522 -41.64 1.18 24.23
C GLU A 522 -42.91 0.39 24.50
N THR A 523 -42.98 -0.83 23.96
CA THR A 523 -44.14 -1.71 24.18
C THR A 523 -44.27 -2.08 25.66
N ARG A 524 -43.14 -2.40 26.31
CA ARG A 524 -43.11 -2.69 27.74
C ARG A 524 -43.53 -1.48 28.58
N LEU A 525 -43.01 -0.30 28.27
CA LEU A 525 -43.39 0.96 28.93
C LEU A 525 -44.91 1.20 28.85
N ALA A 526 -45.52 0.99 27.69
CA ALA A 526 -46.97 1.20 27.51
C ALA A 526 -47.81 0.20 28.31
N VAL A 527 -47.39 -1.08 28.36
CA VAL A 527 -48.08 -2.13 29.13
C VAL A 527 -47.95 -1.91 30.64
N GLU A 528 -46.75 -1.61 31.13
CA GLU A 528 -46.52 -1.34 32.56
C GLU A 528 -47.20 -0.03 32.99
N PHE A 529 -47.23 1.00 32.15
CA PHE A 529 -47.93 2.26 32.44
C PHE A 529 -49.45 2.06 32.51
N SER A 530 -50.05 1.37 31.54
CA SER A 530 -51.51 1.16 31.50
C SER A 530 -52.01 0.31 32.67
N SER A 531 -51.30 -0.79 32.99
CA SER A 531 -51.60 -1.62 34.16
C SER A 531 -51.38 -0.87 35.48
N GLY A 532 -50.30 -0.08 35.58
CA GLY A 532 -50.03 0.78 36.72
C GLY A 532 -51.12 1.83 36.94
N LEU A 533 -51.58 2.49 35.86
CA LEU A 533 -52.65 3.48 35.91
C LEU A 533 -53.97 2.89 36.39
N GLU A 534 -54.31 1.66 35.98
CA GLU A 534 -55.51 0.96 36.44
C GLU A 534 -55.45 0.68 37.95
N ASN A 535 -54.29 0.23 38.45
CA ASN A 535 -54.09 -0.02 39.88
C ASN A 535 -54.13 1.28 40.70
N ILE A 536 -53.50 2.36 40.20
CA ILE A 536 -53.54 3.67 40.85
C ILE A 536 -55.00 4.15 40.96
N ASN A 537 -55.79 4.01 39.89
CA ASN A 537 -57.20 4.42 39.89
C ASN A 537 -58.05 3.62 40.89
N LYS A 538 -57.79 2.31 41.06
CA LYS A 538 -58.46 1.47 42.07
C LYS A 538 -58.18 1.96 43.50
N GLU A 539 -56.92 2.21 43.83
CA GLU A 539 -56.54 2.67 45.18
C GLU A 539 -56.93 4.14 45.42
N PHE A 540 -56.81 4.99 44.40
CA PHE A 540 -57.22 6.40 44.48
C PHE A 540 -58.72 6.53 44.77
N GLY A 541 -59.55 5.73 44.10
CA GLY A 541 -60.99 5.68 44.36
C GLY A 541 -61.31 5.27 45.80
N LYS A 542 -60.66 4.21 46.32
CA LYS A 542 -60.85 3.73 47.71
C LYS A 542 -60.45 4.79 48.75
N LEU A 543 -59.25 5.35 48.62
CA LEU A 543 -58.73 6.36 49.54
C LEU A 543 -59.57 7.65 49.51
N PHE A 544 -60.02 8.06 48.32
CA PHE A 544 -60.88 9.22 48.15
C PHE A 544 -62.23 9.04 48.87
N VAL A 545 -62.88 7.88 48.71
CA VAL A 545 -64.14 7.58 49.41
C VAL A 545 -63.94 7.55 50.93
N SER A 546 -62.84 6.97 51.42
CA SER A 546 -62.51 6.95 52.86
C SER A 546 -62.35 8.36 53.44
N MET A 547 -61.75 9.30 52.70
CA MET A 547 -61.50 10.67 53.16
C MET A 547 -62.76 11.55 53.11
N PHE A 548 -63.54 11.47 52.03
CA PHE A 548 -64.67 12.36 51.79
C PHE A 548 -66.04 11.75 52.17
N GLY A 549 -66.09 10.46 52.55
CA GLY A 549 -67.32 9.74 52.89
C GLY A 549 -68.24 9.51 51.67
N GLY A 550 -67.67 9.51 50.46
CA GLY A 550 -68.35 9.36 49.18
C GLY A 550 -67.68 10.16 48.06
N GLY A 551 -68.19 10.05 46.83
CA GLY A 551 -67.60 10.67 45.63
C GLY A 551 -66.77 9.70 44.80
N GLU A 552 -66.16 10.19 43.73
CA GLU A 552 -65.38 9.39 42.78
C GLU A 552 -64.21 10.21 42.25
N ALA A 553 -63.02 9.62 42.19
CA ALA A 553 -61.82 10.27 41.67
C ALA A 553 -61.03 9.29 40.79
N SER A 554 -60.59 9.75 39.61
CA SER A 554 -59.89 8.93 38.62
C SER A 554 -58.96 9.77 37.74
N LEU A 555 -57.88 9.15 37.30
CA LEU A 555 -56.93 9.67 36.32
C LEU A 555 -57.31 9.21 34.90
N ILE A 556 -57.29 10.13 33.94
CA ILE A 556 -57.67 9.88 32.54
C ILE A 556 -56.51 10.29 31.63
N LEU A 557 -56.13 9.43 30.70
CA LEU A 557 -55.15 9.77 29.66
C LEU A 557 -55.79 10.71 28.63
N THR A 558 -55.22 11.90 28.46
CA THR A 558 -55.63 12.87 27.42
C THR A 558 -54.51 13.00 26.39
N LYS A 559 -54.86 13.21 25.12
CA LYS A 559 -53.87 13.54 24.07
C LYS A 559 -53.97 15.02 23.80
N GLU A 560 -52.97 15.78 24.21
CA GLU A 560 -52.89 17.20 23.89
C GLU A 560 -52.14 17.36 22.57
N VAL A 561 -52.80 17.97 21.59
CA VAL A 561 -52.14 18.37 20.35
C VAL A 561 -51.36 19.65 20.67
N SER A 562 -50.04 19.54 20.83
CA SER A 562 -49.23 20.74 21.02
C SER A 562 -49.29 21.57 19.73
N ARG A 563 -49.96 22.73 19.77
CA ARG A 563 -49.71 23.78 18.78
C ARG A 563 -48.45 24.47 19.23
N LYS A 564 -47.30 24.11 18.65
CA LYS A 564 -46.12 24.97 18.77
C LYS A 564 -46.50 26.33 18.18
N GLN A 565 -46.65 27.34 19.02
CA GLN A 565 -46.53 28.73 18.59
C GLN A 565 -45.06 28.94 18.23
N THR A 566 -44.71 28.70 16.97
CA THR A 566 -43.51 29.29 16.37
C THR A 566 -43.81 30.76 16.15
N GLU A 567 -43.49 31.60 17.13
CA GLU A 567 -43.22 33.02 16.91
C GLU A 567 -41.87 33.15 16.19
N PHE A 568 -41.82 32.76 14.92
CA PHE A 568 -40.82 33.22 13.95
C PHE A 568 -41.50 33.14 12.59
N GLU A 569 -41.90 34.30 12.08
CA GLU A 569 -42.28 34.50 10.68
C GLU A 569 -41.08 34.16 9.78
N ASP A 570 -41.39 33.63 8.60
CA ASP A 570 -40.51 33.31 7.46
C ASP A 570 -39.74 31.99 7.48
N VAL A 571 -40.44 30.86 7.31
CA VAL A 571 -39.94 29.74 6.47
C VAL A 571 -41.10 29.10 5.68
N GLU A 572 -40.86 28.93 4.38
CA GLU A 572 -41.67 28.42 3.27
C GLU A 572 -42.79 27.40 3.59
N GLU A 573 -43.94 27.63 2.94
CA GLU A 573 -45.04 26.67 2.79
C GLU A 573 -44.55 25.40 2.07
N GLY A 574 -44.48 24.26 2.76
CA GLY A 574 -44.16 23.01 2.07
C GLY A 574 -43.91 21.73 2.86
N MET A 575 -44.02 21.70 4.19
CA MET A 575 -43.90 20.46 4.94
C MET A 575 -45.01 20.33 6.00
N PRO A 576 -45.76 19.20 6.04
CA PRO A 576 -46.64 18.92 7.16
C PRO A 576 -45.74 18.70 8.38
N SER A 577 -45.73 19.64 9.31
CA SER A 577 -45.21 19.38 10.64
C SER A 577 -46.11 18.30 11.25
N GLU A 578 -45.58 17.09 11.40
CA GLU A 578 -46.23 16.06 12.21
C GLU A 578 -46.44 16.66 13.60
N ALA A 579 -47.69 17.01 13.90
CA ALA A 579 -48.07 17.50 15.20
C ALA A 579 -47.74 16.38 16.20
N LEU A 580 -46.67 16.57 16.98
CA LEU A 580 -46.33 15.71 18.11
C LEU A 580 -47.51 15.77 19.09
N ALA A 581 -48.40 14.80 18.99
CA ALA A 581 -49.48 14.58 19.93
C ALA A 581 -48.84 14.05 21.20
N GLU A 582 -48.68 14.92 22.19
CA GLU A 582 -48.12 14.54 23.48
C GLU A 582 -49.25 14.00 24.35
N GLU A 583 -49.01 12.84 24.96
CA GLU A 583 -49.95 12.27 25.91
C GLU A 583 -49.77 12.91 27.29
N GLY A 584 -50.87 13.27 27.92
CA GLY A 584 -50.94 13.81 29.27
C GLY A 584 -51.96 13.05 30.12
N LEU A 585 -52.03 13.43 31.40
CA LEU A 585 -52.91 12.82 32.39
C LEU A 585 -53.75 13.90 33.07
N ASP A 586 -55.07 13.78 32.93
CA ASP A 586 -56.03 14.64 33.58
C ASP A 586 -56.67 13.99 34.81
N ILE A 587 -57.08 14.80 35.78
CA ILE A 587 -57.64 14.34 37.06
C ILE A 587 -59.12 14.69 37.11
N LYS A 588 -59.97 13.66 37.14
CA LYS A 588 -61.41 13.81 37.28
C LYS A 588 -61.81 13.53 38.72
N VAL A 589 -62.46 14.51 39.36
CA VAL A 589 -62.94 14.42 40.75
C VAL A 589 -64.42 14.79 40.79
N ASN A 590 -65.20 14.01 41.53
CA ASN A 590 -66.63 14.20 41.76
C ASN A 590 -66.95 14.07 43.26
N LEU A 591 -67.48 15.13 43.87
CA LEU A 591 -67.81 15.15 45.31
C LEU A 591 -69.30 14.85 45.54
N PRO A 592 -69.66 14.09 46.59
CA PRO A 592 -71.02 13.59 46.80
C PRO A 592 -72.06 14.69 47.08
N LYS A 593 -71.63 15.89 47.53
CA LYS A 593 -72.51 17.00 47.95
C LYS A 593 -72.44 18.24 47.04
N LYS A 594 -71.65 18.24 45.95
CA LYS A 594 -71.49 19.37 45.03
C LYS A 594 -71.74 18.93 43.58
N LYS A 595 -72.59 19.65 42.84
CA LYS A 595 -72.92 19.36 41.43
C LYS A 595 -71.83 19.77 40.42
N ILE A 596 -70.72 20.37 40.88
CA ILE A 596 -69.71 21.00 40.02
C ILE A 596 -68.52 20.05 39.86
N ARG A 597 -68.01 19.97 38.63
CA ARG A 597 -66.90 19.09 38.21
C ARG A 597 -65.61 19.90 38.06
N GLY A 598 -64.49 19.36 38.52
CA GLY A 598 -63.14 19.89 38.23
C GLY A 598 -62.36 20.39 39.44
N LEU A 599 -61.03 20.35 39.31
CA LEU A 599 -60.04 20.67 40.36
C LEU A 599 -60.07 22.13 40.84
N VAL A 600 -60.44 23.07 39.96
CA VAL A 600 -60.35 24.52 40.19
C VAL A 600 -61.34 25.02 41.24
N MET A 601 -62.42 24.26 41.51
CA MET A 601 -63.54 24.66 42.37
C MET A 601 -63.57 23.97 43.75
N LEU A 602 -62.49 23.25 44.09
CA LEU A 602 -62.30 22.61 45.40
C LEU A 602 -61.80 23.64 46.44
N SER A 603 -62.22 23.51 47.71
CA SER A 603 -61.68 24.33 48.80
C SER A 603 -60.19 24.03 49.05
N GLY A 604 -59.44 24.94 49.70
CA GLY A 604 -58.02 24.71 49.99
C GLY A 604 -57.74 23.41 50.74
N GLY A 605 -58.57 23.06 51.74
CA GLY A 605 -58.49 21.78 52.46
C GLY A 605 -58.92 20.58 51.62
N GLU A 606 -59.96 20.71 50.78
CA GLU A 606 -60.39 19.62 49.86
C GLU A 606 -59.33 19.33 48.79
N ARG A 607 -58.64 20.37 48.28
CA ARG A 607 -57.52 20.23 47.36
C ARG A 607 -56.35 19.51 48.01
N ALA A 608 -55.93 19.95 49.20
CA ALA A 608 -54.86 19.30 49.94
C ALA A 608 -55.16 17.82 50.22
N LEU A 609 -56.39 17.48 50.62
CA LEU A 609 -56.79 16.09 50.86
C LEU A 609 -56.82 15.25 49.57
N THR A 610 -57.30 15.82 48.46
CA THR A 610 -57.32 15.14 47.15
C THR A 610 -55.90 14.88 46.65
N SER A 611 -55.03 15.88 46.79
CA SER A 611 -53.60 15.78 46.49
C SER A 611 -52.94 14.64 47.27
N ILE A 612 -53.14 14.63 48.60
CA ILE A 612 -52.59 13.62 49.49
C ILE A 612 -53.12 12.23 49.13
N ALA A 613 -54.42 12.08 48.89
CA ALA A 613 -55.02 10.82 48.47
C ALA A 613 -54.43 10.31 47.14
N LEU A 614 -54.15 11.20 46.18
CA LEU A 614 -53.53 10.84 44.92
C LEU A 614 -52.07 10.40 45.10
N ILE A 615 -51.27 11.17 45.84
CA ILE A 615 -49.87 10.81 46.09
C ILE A 615 -49.80 9.47 46.84
N PHE A 616 -50.71 9.25 47.79
CA PHE A 616 -50.80 7.99 48.52
C PHE A 616 -51.23 6.82 47.64
N ALA A 617 -52.22 6.99 46.76
CA ALA A 617 -52.61 5.96 45.80
C ALA A 617 -51.46 5.59 44.86
N VAL A 618 -50.73 6.59 44.38
CA VAL A 618 -49.53 6.43 43.56
C VAL A 618 -48.45 5.66 44.34
N SER A 619 -48.23 6.00 45.61
CA SER A 619 -47.25 5.31 46.46
C SER A 619 -47.64 3.86 46.78
N GLN A 620 -48.92 3.49 46.81
CA GLN A 620 -49.30 2.10 47.14
C GLN A 620 -49.05 1.10 46.02
N VAL A 621 -49.07 1.55 44.75
CA VAL A 621 -48.81 0.66 43.60
C VAL A 621 -47.34 0.28 43.51
N ASN A 622 -46.44 1.16 43.95
CA ASN A 622 -45.02 0.90 44.09
C ASN A 622 -44.48 1.56 45.39
N PRO A 623 -44.62 0.88 46.54
CA PRO A 623 -44.33 1.47 47.86
C PRO A 623 -42.84 1.81 48.01
N PRO A 624 -42.48 3.09 48.20
CA PRO A 624 -41.12 3.45 48.54
C PRO A 624 -40.78 2.91 49.94
N PRO A 625 -39.50 2.65 50.23
CA PRO A 625 -39.09 2.11 51.54
C PRO A 625 -39.42 3.05 52.70
N PHE A 626 -39.44 4.37 52.44
CA PHE A 626 -39.87 5.38 53.41
C PHE A 626 -40.53 6.57 52.72
N ILE A 627 -41.35 7.31 53.47
CA ILE A 627 -42.01 8.56 53.06
C ILE A 627 -41.86 9.58 54.18
N ILE A 628 -41.50 10.81 53.81
CA ILE A 628 -41.37 11.97 54.69
C ILE A 628 -42.49 12.95 54.37
N LEU A 629 -43.26 13.33 55.40
CA LEU A 629 -44.39 14.24 55.30
C LEU A 629 -44.08 15.50 56.11
N ASP A 630 -43.73 16.59 55.44
CA ASP A 630 -43.34 17.86 56.07
C ASP A 630 -44.49 18.87 56.09
N GLU A 631 -45.14 18.96 57.25
CA GLU A 631 -46.26 19.87 57.57
C GLU A 631 -47.44 19.77 56.59
N THR A 632 -47.68 18.58 56.04
CA THR A 632 -48.76 18.31 55.07
C THR A 632 -50.16 18.41 55.67
N ASP A 633 -50.28 18.33 56.99
CA ASP A 633 -51.52 18.44 57.76
C ASP A 633 -51.82 19.86 58.26
N ALA A 634 -50.95 20.84 57.97
CA ALA A 634 -51.08 22.21 58.48
C ALA A 634 -52.34 22.95 57.99
N ALA A 635 -52.89 22.57 56.84
CA ALA A 635 -54.09 23.17 56.24
C ALA A 635 -55.39 22.43 56.58
N LEU A 636 -55.32 21.37 57.41
CA LEU A 636 -56.45 20.52 57.76
C LEU A 636 -57.11 20.99 59.05
N ASP A 637 -58.44 20.90 59.11
CA ASP A 637 -59.19 21.05 60.35
C ASP A 637 -59.08 19.78 61.21
N GLU A 638 -59.54 19.83 62.46
CA GLU A 638 -59.38 18.73 63.43
C GLU A 638 -60.07 17.43 62.96
N SER A 639 -61.25 17.54 62.32
CA SER A 639 -61.99 16.40 61.77
C SER A 639 -61.26 15.72 60.60
N ASN A 640 -60.70 16.49 59.66
CA ASN A 640 -59.94 15.90 58.55
C ASN A 640 -58.52 15.50 58.97
N SER A 641 -57.95 16.11 60.01
CA SER A 641 -56.68 15.70 60.61
C SER A 641 -56.75 14.29 61.18
N LYS A 642 -57.88 13.94 61.82
CA LYS A 642 -58.12 12.58 62.30
C LYS A 642 -58.13 11.55 61.15
N LYS A 643 -58.85 11.84 60.07
CA LYS A 643 -58.88 10.97 58.87
C LYS A 643 -57.53 10.86 58.19
N TYR A 644 -56.77 11.96 58.17
CA TYR A 644 -55.39 11.96 57.70
C TYR A 644 -54.50 11.05 58.56
N GLY A 645 -54.63 11.11 59.89
CA GLY A 645 -53.96 10.19 60.80
C GLY A 645 -54.31 8.72 60.54
N ASP A 646 -55.57 8.42 60.24
CA ASP A 646 -55.98 7.05 59.86
C ASP A 646 -55.33 6.59 58.54
N LEU A 647 -55.17 7.49 57.55
CA LEU A 647 -54.44 7.16 56.31
C LEU A 647 -52.95 6.90 56.56
N VAL A 648 -52.31 7.73 57.39
CA VAL A 648 -50.91 7.56 57.79
C VAL A 648 -50.72 6.18 58.43
N GLU A 649 -51.65 5.74 59.27
CA GLU A 649 -51.60 4.42 59.88
C GLU A 649 -51.74 3.29 58.85
N ILE A 650 -52.63 3.42 57.86
CA ILE A 650 -52.77 2.45 56.77
C ILE A 650 -51.47 2.33 55.96
N LEU A 651 -50.83 3.47 55.66
CA LEU A 651 -49.59 3.50 54.88
C LEU A 651 -48.39 2.95 55.64
N SER A 652 -48.35 3.13 56.97
CA SER A 652 -47.26 2.64 57.83
C SER A 652 -47.03 1.13 57.73
N LYS A 653 -48.04 0.38 57.25
CA LYS A 653 -47.96 -1.07 57.02
C LYS A 653 -47.09 -1.44 55.83
N HIS A 654 -46.91 -0.52 54.88
CA HIS A 654 -46.21 -0.76 53.62
C HIS A 654 -44.91 0.05 53.49
N SER A 655 -44.87 1.25 54.07
CA SER A 655 -43.72 2.15 54.01
C SER A 655 -43.43 2.76 55.38
N GLN A 656 -42.17 2.98 55.69
CA GLN A 656 -41.78 3.69 56.91
C GLN A 656 -42.13 5.19 56.79
N LEU A 657 -42.75 5.77 57.81
CA LEU A 657 -43.24 7.15 57.77
C LEU A 657 -42.48 8.05 58.74
N ILE A 658 -42.01 9.19 58.22
CA ILE A 658 -41.43 10.29 59.01
C ILE A 658 -42.34 11.50 58.87
N LEU A 659 -43.02 11.85 59.96
CA LEU A 659 -43.97 12.95 60.01
C LEU A 659 -43.29 14.16 60.64
N ILE A 660 -43.24 15.30 59.96
CA ILE A 660 -42.88 16.57 60.57
C ILE A 660 -44.19 17.33 60.76
N THR A 661 -44.65 17.47 61.99
CA THR A 661 -45.97 18.04 62.28
C THR A 661 -45.99 18.76 63.62
N HIS A 662 -46.98 19.65 63.77
CA HIS A 662 -47.38 20.27 65.02
C HIS A 662 -48.81 19.88 65.44
N ASN A 663 -49.50 19.05 64.65
CA ASN A 663 -50.87 18.64 64.85
C ASN A 663 -50.97 17.47 65.83
N ARG A 664 -51.76 17.63 66.88
CA ARG A 664 -51.89 16.65 67.97
C ARG A 664 -52.46 15.31 67.50
N GLU A 665 -53.42 15.34 66.59
CA GLU A 665 -54.06 14.13 66.06
C GLU A 665 -53.06 13.28 65.27
N THR A 666 -52.25 13.91 64.41
CA THR A 666 -51.19 13.23 63.65
C THR A 666 -50.06 12.73 64.54
N MET A 667 -49.65 13.52 65.54
CA MET A 667 -48.61 13.13 66.51
C MET A 667 -49.00 11.89 67.31
N SER A 668 -50.28 11.71 67.64
CA SER A 668 -50.78 10.57 68.43
C SER A 668 -50.58 9.20 67.76
N ARG A 669 -50.35 9.18 66.44
CA ARG A 669 -50.15 7.95 65.66
C ARG A 669 -48.67 7.54 65.57
N ALA A 670 -47.74 8.36 66.05
CA ALA A 670 -46.32 8.07 65.99
C ALA A 670 -45.85 7.24 67.19
N GLY A 671 -45.06 6.19 66.93
CA GLY A 671 -44.45 5.38 67.99
C GLY A 671 -43.26 6.05 68.68
N VAL A 672 -42.55 6.93 67.95
CA VAL A 672 -41.40 7.69 68.47
C VAL A 672 -41.56 9.16 68.10
N ILE A 673 -41.27 10.05 69.06
CA ILE A 673 -41.35 11.50 68.87
C ILE A 673 -39.97 12.14 69.12
N TYR A 674 -39.47 12.82 68.09
CA TYR A 674 -38.26 13.63 68.11
C TYR A 674 -38.62 15.10 68.28
N GLY A 675 -38.47 15.62 69.49
CA GLY A 675 -38.59 17.04 69.79
C GLY A 675 -37.34 17.82 69.34
N VAL A 676 -37.49 18.67 68.32
CA VAL A 676 -36.46 19.61 67.90
C VAL A 676 -36.72 20.96 68.54
N THR A 677 -35.80 21.38 69.41
CA THR A 677 -35.84 22.68 70.09
C THR A 677 -34.68 23.55 69.62
N MET A 678 -34.85 24.86 69.64
CA MET A 678 -33.78 25.81 69.33
C MET A 678 -33.47 26.62 70.57
N GLY A 679 -32.20 26.60 71.00
CA GLY A 679 -31.76 27.45 72.11
C GLY A 679 -31.62 28.91 71.70
N SER A 680 -31.36 29.80 72.67
CA SER A 680 -31.05 31.23 72.43
C SER A 680 -29.93 31.45 71.41
N ASN A 681 -29.07 30.45 71.23
CA ASN A 681 -27.88 30.51 70.39
C ASN A 681 -28.18 30.12 68.93
N GLY A 682 -29.45 29.89 68.55
CA GLY A 682 -29.85 29.52 67.18
C GLY A 682 -29.49 28.09 66.75
N ILE A 683 -28.90 27.30 67.65
CA ILE A 683 -28.53 25.90 67.41
C ILE A 683 -29.72 25.00 67.75
N SER A 684 -30.12 24.16 66.79
CA SER A 684 -31.10 23.11 67.00
C SER A 684 -30.52 21.99 67.88
N LYS A 685 -31.28 21.56 68.88
CA LYS A 685 -31.00 20.42 69.75
C LYS A 685 -32.12 19.39 69.60
N LEU A 686 -31.71 18.12 69.54
CA LEU A 686 -32.61 16.98 69.51
C LEU A 686 -32.93 16.51 70.94
N LEU A 687 -34.20 16.30 71.22
CA LEU A 687 -34.73 15.63 72.40
C LEU A 687 -35.58 14.46 71.89
N SER A 688 -35.19 13.22 72.17
CA SER A 688 -35.99 12.05 71.83
C SER A 688 -36.86 11.64 73.00
N ILE A 689 -38.13 11.36 72.77
CA ILE A 689 -39.04 10.80 73.76
C ILE A 689 -39.76 9.62 73.09
N SER A 690 -39.69 8.42 73.68
CA SER A 690 -40.55 7.31 73.24
C SER A 690 -41.96 7.52 73.79
N PHE A 691 -43.00 7.20 73.01
CA PHE A 691 -44.38 7.51 73.42
C PHE A 691 -44.79 6.76 74.69
N ASP A 692 -44.29 5.52 74.88
CA ASP A 692 -44.51 4.72 76.08
C ASP A 692 -43.94 5.39 77.34
N GLU A 693 -42.78 6.04 77.25
CA GLU A 693 -42.17 6.81 78.34
C GLU A 693 -42.82 8.20 78.52
N ALA A 694 -43.34 8.81 77.45
CA ALA A 694 -44.00 10.12 77.50
C ALA A 694 -45.33 10.10 78.27
N VAL A 695 -46.11 9.02 78.10
CA VAL A 695 -47.39 8.82 78.79
C VAL A 695 -47.17 8.52 80.28
N GLU A 696 -46.06 7.87 80.64
CA GLU A 696 -45.65 7.69 82.04
C GLU A 696 -45.13 8.97 82.69
N ALA A 697 -44.40 9.83 81.97
CA ALA A 697 -43.90 11.11 82.48
C ALA A 697 -44.97 12.21 82.60
N ALA A 698 -46.12 12.05 81.93
CA ALA A 698 -47.24 12.99 81.95
C ALA A 698 -48.38 12.62 82.93
N LYS A 699 -48.30 11.46 83.59
CA LYS A 699 -49.11 11.09 84.77
C LYS A 699 -48.38 11.51 86.04
#